data_AF-A0AAV1J8V0-F1
#
_entry.id   AF-A0AAV1J8V0-F1
#
_cell.length_a   1.000
_cell.length_b   1.000
_cell.length_c   1.000
_cell.angle_alpha   90.00
_cell.angle_beta   90.00
_cell.angle_gamma   90.00
#
_symmetry.space_group_name_H-M   'P 1'
#
loop_
_entity.id
_entity.type
_entity.pdbx_description
1 polymer ?
#
loop_
_entity_poly.entity_id
_entity_poly.type
_entity_poly.pdbx_seq_one_letter_code
_entity_poly.pdbx_strand_id
1 'polypeptide(L)'
;MQHLTIFMDIESSRSYIDELYSSDVTKVLEALITLKNSVIGSNRQKSSVIQQGIVPRLLQLMSEQNWDPNIRLEATITIGSLAKGTSENVNALVEQGAAVALVEILKEVPIGTKLAEASLCALRSIFLNPPAPISALPAEMRLLSRLTQITREGSPTARACVVRILSIWCGGPIEQEALCAAGACNAIAALLAPKGTTPPPIARALPALDLLAAMCFENANVSQVALNTRYGDKTIPELLTLLVSRDKPLPVAMGAARCITFIHRAGALPADDSRVVFGALPCLARLCTKDMPEDIRATAAETLAYLAEVDTSLQRLAAISNHLMSSLADIVNCPSAAAKQGAFKCFASLGANDEDIRKRIIETHGLMVHVVNGMNNPEPSVRLAAVRCLHSLSRSVQQLRTTFQDHSVWRPLMQLLSESPGTELLTVGSSTLCNLLLEFSPAKEPMLDQGAVEMLCNLTKRPEAALRLNGIWALMNMAFQAEQKVKQRILCCLGTEQMFRLLGDSDTRVIMKTLGLLRNLLSTRQHIDAIMNEFSSQVMQAVIVVLEGSYPAEVKEQALCILGNIGDGEKAKDFIMANEDVLRKLVDYLAHPESKLQEAALFVAGNLVWKGEAGCAARQARLAELGVLRALKLLRQRPDAAHLHDKVKTALAQFNELT
;
A
#
# COMPACT_ATOMS: atom_id res chain seq x y z
N MET A 1 36.11 -8.84 -57.18
CA MET A 1 37.03 -8.66 -56.05
C MET A 1 37.49 -7.21 -56.04
N GLN A 2 36.86 -6.35 -55.25
CA GLN A 2 37.38 -5.03 -54.91
C GLN A 2 37.51 -5.03 -53.39
N HIS A 3 38.76 -5.02 -52.93
CA HIS A 3 39.10 -4.93 -51.52
C HIS A 3 38.64 -3.56 -51.00
N LEU A 4 37.58 -3.55 -50.19
CA LEU A 4 37.31 -2.45 -49.26
C LEU A 4 38.38 -2.48 -48.18
N THR A 5 39.32 -1.55 -48.26
CA THR A 5 40.35 -1.32 -47.24
C THR A 5 39.67 -0.66 -46.04
N ILE A 6 39.29 -1.47 -45.05
CA ILE A 6 38.91 -1.03 -43.70
C ILE A 6 40.21 -0.77 -42.94
N PHE A 7 40.76 0.42 -43.08
CA PHE A 7 41.75 0.97 -42.16
C PHE A 7 41.40 2.44 -41.95
N MET A 8 40.48 2.69 -41.03
CA MET A 8 40.32 4.01 -40.42
C MET A 8 41.23 4.01 -39.18
N ASP A 9 42.24 4.88 -39.24
CA ASP A 9 43.42 4.99 -38.37
C ASP A 9 43.16 4.85 -36.87
N ILE A 10 43.84 3.88 -36.26
CA ILE A 10 44.06 3.80 -34.81
C ILE A 10 44.99 4.93 -34.35
N GLU A 11 45.88 5.45 -35.20
CA GLU A 11 46.84 6.53 -34.88
C GLU A 11 46.17 7.91 -34.74
N SER A 12 45.14 8.22 -35.54
CA SER A 12 44.42 9.51 -35.47
C SER A 12 43.66 9.71 -34.15
N SER A 13 43.29 8.61 -33.48
CA SER A 13 42.51 8.66 -32.23
C SER A 13 43.33 8.97 -30.97
N ARG A 14 44.65 8.76 -31.00
CA ARG A 14 45.54 9.05 -29.85
C ARG A 14 45.95 10.52 -29.78
N SER A 15 46.08 11.19 -30.94
CA SER A 15 46.57 12.57 -31.04
C SER A 15 45.80 13.55 -30.16
N TYR A 16 44.46 13.56 -30.25
CA TYR A 16 43.66 14.50 -29.47
C TYR A 16 43.56 14.12 -27.99
N ILE A 17 43.73 12.86 -27.62
CA ILE A 17 43.68 12.43 -26.21
C ILE A 17 44.91 12.96 -25.47
N ASP A 18 46.08 12.85 -26.08
CA ASP A 18 47.34 13.37 -25.53
C ASP A 18 47.28 14.91 -25.42
N GLU A 19 46.67 15.58 -26.38
CA GLU A 19 46.49 17.03 -26.40
C GLU A 19 45.57 17.56 -25.27
N LEU A 20 44.67 16.74 -24.70
CA LEU A 20 43.89 17.13 -23.51
C LEU A 20 44.77 17.40 -22.27
N TYR A 21 46.00 16.87 -22.26
CA TYR A 21 46.99 17.06 -21.20
C TYR A 21 48.07 18.09 -21.58
N SER A 22 47.94 18.76 -22.73
CA SER A 22 48.86 19.81 -23.15
C SER A 22 48.81 21.02 -22.22
N SER A 23 49.94 21.75 -22.14
CA SER A 23 50.00 23.08 -21.53
C SER A 23 49.46 24.18 -22.45
N ASP A 24 49.27 23.88 -23.74
CA ASP A 24 48.73 24.82 -24.72
C ASP A 24 47.20 24.81 -24.73
N VAL A 25 46.61 25.92 -24.28
CA VAL A 25 45.15 26.14 -24.18
C VAL A 25 44.45 25.91 -25.53
N THR A 26 45.10 26.28 -26.64
CA THR A 26 44.51 26.14 -27.98
C THR A 26 44.38 24.67 -28.36
N LYS A 27 45.43 23.88 -28.11
CA LYS A 27 45.43 22.43 -28.36
C LYS A 27 44.42 21.70 -27.50
N VAL A 28 44.30 22.07 -26.22
CA VAL A 28 43.30 21.48 -25.32
C VAL A 28 41.88 21.76 -25.85
N LEU A 29 41.61 22.97 -26.33
CA LEU A 29 40.29 23.32 -26.87
C LEU A 29 39.97 22.56 -28.16
N GLU A 30 40.92 22.48 -29.10
CA GLU A 30 40.76 21.70 -30.34
C GLU A 30 40.55 20.21 -30.07
N ALA A 31 41.30 19.66 -29.12
CA ALA A 31 41.16 18.30 -28.64
C ALA A 31 39.78 18.03 -28.03
N LEU A 32 39.27 18.94 -27.19
CA LEU A 32 37.92 18.83 -26.60
C LEU A 32 36.82 18.87 -27.66
N ILE A 33 36.94 19.76 -28.65
CA ILE A 33 35.97 19.84 -29.75
C ILE A 33 35.97 18.53 -30.56
N THR A 34 37.17 18.00 -30.85
CA THR A 34 37.33 16.72 -31.57
C THR A 34 36.75 15.55 -30.78
N LEU A 35 37.04 15.46 -29.48
CA LEU A 35 36.51 14.45 -28.58
C LEU A 35 34.98 14.54 -28.48
N LYS A 36 34.42 15.73 -28.27
CA LYS A 36 32.97 15.94 -28.25
C LYS A 36 32.33 15.41 -29.53
N ASN A 37 32.87 15.78 -30.69
CA ASN A 37 32.32 15.39 -31.98
C ASN A 37 32.42 13.87 -32.21
N SER A 38 33.43 13.20 -31.66
CA SER A 38 33.60 11.75 -31.79
C SER A 38 32.60 10.93 -30.95
N VAL A 39 32.14 11.47 -29.81
CA VAL A 39 31.19 10.79 -28.91
C VAL A 39 29.72 11.07 -29.22
N ILE A 40 29.42 12.12 -29.99
CA ILE A 40 28.04 12.43 -30.39
C ILE A 40 27.47 11.30 -31.24
N GLY A 41 26.30 10.79 -30.85
CA GLY A 41 25.57 9.77 -31.61
C GLY A 41 26.12 8.34 -31.55
N SER A 42 27.29 8.08 -30.93
CA SER A 42 27.91 6.75 -30.90
C SER A 42 28.14 6.23 -29.49
N ASN A 43 27.31 5.27 -29.03
CA ASN A 43 27.49 4.63 -27.72
C ASN A 43 28.81 3.86 -27.62
N ARG A 44 29.30 3.28 -28.73
CA ARG A 44 30.62 2.62 -28.76
C ARG A 44 31.74 3.59 -28.42
N GLN A 45 31.72 4.80 -28.98
CA GLN A 45 32.74 5.81 -28.70
C GLN A 45 32.62 6.36 -27.28
N LYS A 46 31.39 6.60 -26.78
CA LYS A 46 31.17 6.99 -25.38
C LYS A 46 31.78 5.96 -24.41
N SER A 47 31.49 4.67 -24.61
CA SER A 47 32.06 3.60 -23.78
C SER A 47 33.58 3.55 -23.87
N SER A 48 34.15 3.69 -25.08
CA SER A 48 35.59 3.71 -25.30
C SER A 48 36.27 4.85 -24.53
N VAL A 49 35.75 6.07 -24.62
CA VAL A 49 36.28 7.26 -23.92
C VAL A 49 36.23 7.08 -22.40
N ILE A 50 35.14 6.51 -21.87
CA ILE A 50 35.00 6.23 -20.43
C ILE A 50 36.02 5.18 -19.98
N GLN A 51 36.16 4.08 -20.74
CA GLN A 51 37.10 2.99 -20.43
C GLN A 51 38.57 3.41 -20.51
N GLN A 52 38.89 4.39 -21.36
CA GLN A 52 40.24 4.96 -21.47
C GLN A 52 40.60 5.91 -20.32
N GLY A 53 39.72 6.11 -19.34
CA GLY A 53 40.01 6.95 -18.16
C GLY A 53 40.10 8.44 -18.48
N ILE A 54 39.39 8.92 -19.51
CA ILE A 54 39.41 10.33 -19.92
C ILE A 54 38.51 11.20 -19.03
N VAL A 55 37.47 10.62 -18.42
CA VAL A 55 36.48 11.33 -17.61
C VAL A 55 37.09 12.13 -16.44
N PRO A 56 38.05 11.63 -15.64
CA PRO A 56 38.67 12.42 -14.58
C PRO A 56 39.34 13.70 -15.09
N ARG A 57 39.96 13.66 -16.28
CA ARG A 57 40.54 14.84 -16.92
C ARG A 57 39.47 15.83 -17.38
N LEU A 58 38.35 15.34 -17.92
CA LEU A 58 37.20 16.20 -18.25
C LEU A 58 36.64 16.89 -17.00
N LEU A 59 36.54 16.17 -15.88
CA LEU A 59 36.07 16.74 -14.62
C LEU A 59 37.02 17.82 -14.09
N GLN A 60 38.33 17.60 -14.21
CA GLN A 60 39.34 18.60 -13.87
C GLN A 60 39.22 19.86 -14.72
N LEU A 61 39.24 19.72 -16.05
CA LEU A 61 39.12 20.83 -17.01
C LEU A 61 37.83 21.63 -16.83
N MET A 62 36.75 20.96 -16.42
CA MET A 62 35.47 21.56 -16.14
C MET A 62 35.47 22.39 -14.83
N SER A 63 36.12 21.87 -13.77
CA SER A 63 35.96 22.36 -12.40
C SER A 63 36.94 23.46 -12.01
N GLU A 64 38.19 23.43 -12.50
CA GLU A 64 39.18 24.43 -12.12
C GLU A 64 38.90 25.79 -12.79
N GLN A 65 38.84 26.85 -11.99
CA GLN A 65 38.42 28.19 -12.47
C GLN A 65 39.48 28.92 -13.31
N ASN A 66 40.72 28.43 -13.31
CA ASN A 66 41.86 28.98 -14.06
C ASN A 66 41.81 28.64 -15.56
N TRP A 67 41.05 27.63 -15.97
CA TRP A 67 40.89 27.29 -17.38
C TRP A 67 40.02 28.30 -18.12
N ASP A 68 40.30 28.43 -19.42
CA ASP A 68 39.51 29.24 -20.33
C ASP A 68 38.02 28.85 -20.26
N PRO A 69 37.08 29.81 -20.19
CA PRO A 69 35.65 29.52 -20.11
C PRO A 69 35.12 28.62 -21.24
N ASN A 70 35.71 28.66 -22.44
CA ASN A 70 35.33 27.78 -23.55
C ASN A 70 35.81 26.34 -23.30
N ILE A 71 37.00 26.14 -22.72
CA ILE A 71 37.48 24.81 -22.30
C ILE A 71 36.53 24.22 -21.28
N ARG A 72 36.17 24.98 -20.23
CA ARG A 72 35.24 24.52 -19.19
C ARG A 72 33.87 24.15 -19.77
N LEU A 73 33.38 24.97 -20.70
CA LEU A 73 32.12 24.73 -21.40
C LEU A 73 32.17 23.46 -22.26
N GLU A 74 33.20 23.30 -23.10
CA GLU A 74 33.35 22.15 -23.99
C GLU A 74 33.58 20.84 -23.21
N ALA A 75 34.32 20.88 -22.11
CA ALA A 75 34.45 19.76 -21.19
C ALA A 75 33.08 19.36 -20.59
N THR A 76 32.28 20.33 -20.16
CA THR A 76 30.92 20.09 -19.63
C THR A 76 29.99 19.49 -20.68
N ILE A 77 30.01 20.02 -21.91
CA ILE A 77 29.21 19.51 -23.03
C ILE A 77 29.63 18.08 -23.39
N THR A 78 30.92 17.78 -23.32
CA THR A 78 31.45 16.44 -23.54
C THR A 78 30.92 15.47 -22.49
N ILE A 79 31.00 15.82 -21.20
CA ILE A 79 30.41 15.04 -20.09
C ILE A 79 28.90 14.83 -20.32
N GLY A 80 28.17 15.89 -20.69
CA GLY A 80 26.75 15.79 -21.01
C GLY A 80 26.43 14.89 -22.22
N SER A 81 27.36 14.76 -23.16
CA SER A 81 27.23 13.85 -24.31
C SER A 81 27.51 12.39 -23.92
N LEU A 82 28.47 12.16 -23.03
CA LEU A 82 28.72 10.85 -22.41
C LEU A 82 27.51 10.40 -21.57
N ALA A 83 26.88 11.32 -20.83
CA ALA A 83 25.68 11.05 -20.02
C ALA A 83 24.42 10.72 -20.83
N LYS A 84 24.45 10.88 -22.17
CA LYS A 84 23.41 10.41 -23.11
C LYS A 84 23.77 9.03 -23.70
N GLY A 85 24.65 8.29 -23.04
CA GLY A 85 25.07 6.94 -23.40
C GLY A 85 24.14 5.84 -22.89
N THR A 86 24.68 4.64 -22.74
CA THR A 86 23.97 3.53 -22.08
C THR A 86 23.91 3.72 -20.56
N SER A 87 23.13 2.93 -19.85
CA SER A 87 23.08 3.00 -18.38
C SER A 87 24.43 2.69 -17.75
N GLU A 88 25.24 1.81 -18.33
CA GLU A 88 26.60 1.55 -17.87
C GLU A 88 27.49 2.79 -18.00
N ASN A 89 27.32 3.58 -19.07
CA ASN A 89 28.05 4.83 -19.23
C ASN A 89 27.67 5.83 -18.14
N VAL A 90 26.38 5.98 -17.85
CA VAL A 90 25.92 6.93 -16.82
C VAL A 90 26.38 6.48 -15.43
N ASN A 91 26.27 5.19 -15.11
CA ASN A 91 26.76 4.65 -13.84
C ASN A 91 28.27 4.90 -13.65
N ALA A 92 29.07 4.65 -14.68
CA ALA A 92 30.51 4.94 -14.63
C ALA A 92 30.81 6.43 -14.41
N LEU A 93 30.04 7.34 -15.01
CA LEU A 93 30.17 8.78 -14.76
C LEU A 93 29.81 9.14 -13.30
N VAL A 94 28.78 8.52 -12.74
CA VAL A 94 28.37 8.72 -11.34
C VAL A 94 29.46 8.22 -10.39
N GLU A 95 30.00 7.02 -10.61
CA GLU A 95 31.10 6.44 -9.82
C GLU A 95 32.35 7.32 -9.83
N GLN A 96 32.62 7.99 -10.96
CA GLN A 96 33.75 8.90 -11.09
C GLN A 96 33.46 10.32 -10.56
N GLY A 97 32.29 10.55 -9.93
CA GLY A 97 31.96 11.81 -9.26
C GLY A 97 31.42 12.90 -10.17
N ALA A 98 31.01 12.59 -11.42
CA ALA A 98 30.55 13.60 -12.37
C ALA A 98 29.32 14.37 -11.87
N ALA A 99 28.36 13.69 -11.22
CA ALA A 99 27.18 14.33 -10.68
C ALA A 99 27.53 15.36 -9.60
N VAL A 100 28.42 15.00 -8.67
CA VAL A 100 28.88 15.88 -7.59
C VAL A 100 29.62 17.09 -8.16
N ALA A 101 30.55 16.87 -9.09
CA ALA A 101 31.30 17.96 -9.73
C ALA A 101 30.39 18.96 -10.46
N LEU A 102 29.36 18.46 -11.16
CA LEU A 102 28.36 19.32 -11.81
C LEU A 102 27.57 20.15 -10.78
N VAL A 103 27.21 19.58 -9.63
CA VAL A 103 26.52 20.29 -8.55
C VAL A 103 27.41 21.38 -7.93
N GLU A 104 28.69 21.10 -7.69
CA GLU A 104 29.64 22.11 -7.17
C GLU A 104 29.78 23.30 -8.13
N ILE A 105 29.83 23.06 -9.43
CA ILE A 105 29.84 24.15 -10.42
C ILE A 105 28.56 24.98 -10.37
N LEU A 106 27.42 24.31 -10.18
CA LEU A 106 26.12 24.96 -10.01
C LEU A 106 25.97 25.70 -8.67
N LYS A 107 26.94 25.66 -7.75
CA LYS A 107 26.98 26.53 -6.57
C LYS A 107 27.65 27.88 -6.84
N GLU A 108 28.58 27.92 -7.80
CA GLU A 108 29.44 29.08 -8.04
C GLU A 108 29.13 29.84 -9.34
N VAL A 109 28.80 29.15 -10.43
CA VAL A 109 28.71 29.79 -11.77
C VAL A 109 27.54 30.79 -11.89
N PRO A 110 27.66 31.98 -12.51
CA PRO A 110 26.51 32.89 -12.62
C PRO A 110 25.30 32.28 -13.37
N ILE A 111 24.09 32.61 -12.92
CA ILE A 111 22.83 32.21 -13.57
C ILE A 111 22.78 32.79 -14.98
N GLY A 112 22.29 31.99 -15.94
CA GLY A 112 22.10 32.42 -17.35
C GLY A 112 23.33 32.25 -18.23
N THR A 113 24.47 31.80 -17.69
CA THR A 113 25.65 31.46 -18.49
C THR A 113 25.47 30.16 -19.28
N LYS A 114 26.15 30.03 -20.42
CA LYS A 114 26.19 28.78 -21.21
C LYS A 114 26.72 27.60 -20.40
N LEU A 115 27.69 27.85 -19.51
CA LEU A 115 28.25 26.84 -18.63
C LEU A 115 27.20 26.32 -17.65
N ALA A 116 26.44 27.21 -16.99
CA ALA A 116 25.34 26.78 -16.11
C ALA A 116 24.28 25.94 -16.84
N GLU A 117 23.89 26.35 -18.06
CA GLU A 117 22.94 25.57 -18.86
C GLU A 117 23.51 24.20 -19.27
N ALA A 118 24.78 24.14 -19.69
CA ALA A 118 25.45 22.88 -20.03
C ALA A 118 25.55 21.95 -18.82
N SER A 119 25.88 22.48 -17.63
CA SER A 119 25.96 21.73 -16.39
C SER A 119 24.60 21.15 -16.00
N LEU A 120 23.53 21.95 -16.11
CA LEU A 120 22.16 21.49 -15.87
C LEU A 120 21.71 20.43 -16.88
N CYS A 121 22.07 20.59 -18.16
CA CYS A 121 21.75 19.60 -19.19
C CYS A 121 22.45 18.26 -18.93
N ALA A 122 23.74 18.30 -18.57
CA ALA A 122 24.51 17.10 -18.22
C ALA A 122 23.95 16.43 -16.96
N LEU A 123 23.70 17.22 -15.91
CA LEU A 123 23.14 16.72 -14.65
C LEU A 123 21.74 16.11 -14.86
N ARG A 124 20.89 16.74 -15.67
CA ARG A 124 19.59 16.17 -16.05
C ARG A 124 19.75 14.84 -16.76
N SER A 125 20.68 14.72 -17.71
CA SER A 125 20.93 13.46 -18.41
C SER A 125 21.36 12.34 -17.46
N ILE A 126 22.17 12.66 -16.44
CA ILE A 126 22.53 11.72 -15.37
C ILE A 126 21.30 11.33 -14.53
N PHE A 127 20.54 12.32 -14.05
CA PHE A 127 19.35 12.08 -13.19
C PHE A 127 18.22 11.31 -13.90
N LEU A 128 18.13 11.41 -15.24
CA LEU A 128 17.15 10.67 -16.02
C LEU A 128 17.43 9.17 -16.09
N ASN A 129 18.64 8.72 -15.74
CA ASN A 129 19.00 7.30 -15.74
C ASN A 129 18.75 6.70 -14.34
N PRO A 130 17.82 5.74 -14.18
CA PRO A 130 17.57 5.10 -12.89
C PRO A 130 18.60 3.99 -12.58
N PRO A 131 19.04 3.86 -11.31
CA PRO A 131 18.74 4.72 -10.18
C PRO A 131 19.47 6.07 -10.29
N ALA A 132 18.73 7.17 -10.10
CA ALA A 132 19.31 8.50 -10.13
C ALA A 132 20.23 8.73 -8.90
N PRO A 133 21.33 9.50 -9.03
CA PRO A 133 22.24 9.76 -7.90
C PRO A 133 21.69 10.84 -6.97
N ILE A 134 20.62 10.54 -6.22
CA ILE A 134 19.93 11.48 -5.33
C ILE A 134 20.89 12.12 -4.33
N SER A 135 21.84 11.35 -3.79
CA SER A 135 22.85 11.82 -2.83
C SER A 135 23.84 12.84 -3.40
N ALA A 136 23.97 12.94 -4.73
CA ALA A 136 24.84 13.94 -5.35
C ALA A 136 24.30 15.37 -5.23
N LEU A 137 22.99 15.53 -5.00
CA LEU A 137 22.35 16.83 -4.76
C LEU A 137 22.00 16.93 -3.27
N PRO A 138 22.78 17.64 -2.45
CA PRO A 138 22.48 17.79 -1.03
C PRO A 138 21.24 18.68 -0.82
N ALA A 139 20.49 18.43 0.25
CA ALA A 139 19.37 19.27 0.70
C ALA A 139 19.86 20.59 1.34
N GLU A 140 20.81 21.26 0.69
CA GLU A 140 21.39 22.52 1.15
C GLU A 140 20.53 23.70 0.70
N MET A 141 20.05 24.51 1.66
CA MET A 141 19.14 25.62 1.37
C MET A 141 19.69 26.60 0.33
N ARG A 142 21.00 26.93 0.37
CA ARG A 142 21.62 27.86 -0.59
C ARG A 142 21.54 27.32 -2.02
N LEU A 143 21.89 26.05 -2.21
CA LEU A 143 21.81 25.38 -3.50
C LEU A 143 20.36 25.31 -4.00
N LEU A 144 19.43 24.90 -3.14
CA LEU A 144 18.00 24.79 -3.51
C LEU A 144 17.39 26.15 -3.82
N SER A 145 17.67 27.21 -3.04
CA SER A 145 17.25 28.58 -3.33
C SER A 145 17.81 29.07 -4.67
N ARG A 146 19.05 28.70 -4.99
CA ARG A 146 19.66 29.04 -6.26
C ARG A 146 19.03 28.28 -7.42
N LEU A 147 18.75 26.98 -7.28
CA LEU A 147 18.05 26.20 -8.30
C LEU A 147 16.63 26.71 -8.55
N THR A 148 15.87 27.02 -7.50
CA THR A 148 14.53 27.64 -7.63
C THR A 148 14.58 29.05 -8.22
N GLN A 149 15.66 29.81 -8.01
CA GLN A 149 15.90 31.05 -8.73
C GLN A 149 16.12 30.80 -10.23
N ILE A 150 16.93 29.80 -10.62
CA ILE A 150 17.10 29.42 -12.03
C ILE A 150 15.76 29.00 -12.65
N THR A 151 14.88 28.32 -11.91
CA THR A 151 13.52 27.99 -12.36
C THR A 151 12.68 29.23 -12.70
N ARG A 152 12.89 30.35 -12.01
CA ARG A 152 12.17 31.62 -12.26
C ARG A 152 12.81 32.46 -13.36
N GLU A 153 14.13 32.57 -13.35
CA GLU A 153 14.89 33.59 -14.10
C GLU A 153 15.73 33.02 -15.24
N GLY A 154 16.07 31.72 -15.23
CA GLY A 154 16.97 31.10 -16.19
C GLY A 154 16.46 31.03 -17.64
N SER A 155 17.25 30.45 -18.55
CA SER A 155 16.79 30.14 -19.91
C SER A 155 15.69 29.07 -19.90
N PRO A 156 14.86 28.95 -20.96
CA PRO A 156 13.85 27.90 -21.04
C PRO A 156 14.43 26.49 -20.84
N THR A 157 15.60 26.22 -21.41
CA THR A 157 16.33 24.95 -21.25
C THR A 157 16.76 24.73 -19.81
N ALA A 158 17.37 25.72 -19.18
CA ALA A 158 17.83 25.63 -17.79
C ALA A 158 16.67 25.38 -16.82
N ARG A 159 15.54 26.10 -16.98
CA ARG A 159 14.32 25.88 -16.20
C ARG A 159 13.81 24.45 -16.33
N ALA A 160 13.67 23.96 -17.56
CA ALA A 160 13.21 22.59 -17.80
C ALA A 160 14.17 21.54 -17.19
N CYS A 161 15.48 21.79 -17.22
CA CYS A 161 16.46 20.91 -16.61
C CYS A 161 16.36 20.88 -15.09
N VAL A 162 16.35 22.05 -14.44
CA VAL A 162 16.23 22.15 -12.98
C VAL A 162 14.97 21.45 -12.51
N VAL A 163 13.82 21.78 -13.11
CA VAL A 163 12.55 21.22 -12.67
C VAL A 163 12.53 19.69 -12.84
N ARG A 164 13.11 19.17 -13.92
CA ARG A 164 13.22 17.72 -14.11
C ARG A 164 14.14 17.06 -13.08
N ILE A 165 15.31 17.64 -12.80
CA ILE A 165 16.24 17.16 -11.77
C ILE A 165 15.52 17.14 -10.40
N LEU A 166 14.89 18.25 -10.03
CA LEU A 166 14.20 18.39 -8.74
C LEU A 166 13.00 17.45 -8.63
N SER A 167 12.26 17.19 -9.72
CA SER A 167 11.12 16.24 -9.70
C SER A 167 11.56 14.80 -9.41
N ILE A 168 12.78 14.42 -9.85
CA ILE A 168 13.36 13.10 -9.59
C ILE A 168 14.01 13.06 -8.20
N TRP A 169 14.64 14.17 -7.79
CA TRP A 169 15.26 14.30 -6.47
C TRP A 169 14.25 14.32 -5.32
N CYS A 170 13.07 14.88 -5.54
CA CYS A 170 11.99 15.02 -4.57
C CYS A 170 11.29 13.69 -4.28
N GLY A 171 11.98 12.80 -3.56
CA GLY A 171 11.51 11.44 -3.26
C GLY A 171 10.90 11.23 -1.88
N GLY A 172 11.06 12.17 -0.94
CA GLY A 172 10.61 12.01 0.45
C GLY A 172 10.25 13.32 1.15
N PRO A 173 9.74 13.25 2.39
CA PRO A 173 9.24 14.41 3.13
C PRO A 173 10.31 15.48 3.38
N ILE A 174 11.57 15.08 3.58
CA ILE A 174 12.67 16.01 3.82
C ILE A 174 12.94 16.84 2.56
N GLU A 175 13.04 16.20 1.40
CA GLU A 175 13.27 16.86 0.11
C GLU A 175 12.10 17.77 -0.27
N GLN A 176 10.86 17.31 -0.03
CA GLN A 176 9.64 18.06 -0.27
C GLN A 176 9.61 19.37 0.55
N GLU A 177 9.87 19.30 1.85
CA GLU A 177 9.89 20.47 2.74
C GLU A 177 11.05 21.41 2.42
N ALA A 178 12.24 20.87 2.13
CA ALA A 178 13.40 21.68 1.74
C ALA A 178 13.14 22.48 0.45
N LEU A 179 12.51 21.86 -0.56
CA LEU A 179 12.11 22.57 -1.78
C LEU A 179 11.04 23.63 -1.53
N CYS A 180 10.08 23.31 -0.68
CA CYS A 180 9.03 24.24 -0.29
C CYS A 180 9.63 25.48 0.37
N ALA A 181 10.50 25.29 1.37
CA ALA A 181 11.23 26.36 2.05
C ALA A 181 12.15 27.15 1.12
N ALA A 182 12.73 26.50 0.10
CA ALA A 182 13.51 27.17 -0.93
C ALA A 182 12.67 28.01 -1.92
N GLY A 183 11.33 28.02 -1.81
CA GLY A 183 10.44 28.82 -2.65
C GLY A 183 10.04 28.14 -3.96
N ALA A 184 10.11 26.81 -4.05
CA ALA A 184 9.75 26.07 -5.25
C ALA A 184 8.27 26.26 -5.64
N CYS A 185 7.34 26.37 -4.69
CA CYS A 185 5.92 26.63 -4.98
C CYS A 185 5.72 27.94 -5.76
N ASN A 186 6.42 29.02 -5.37
CA ASN A 186 6.36 30.30 -6.07
C ASN A 186 6.91 30.19 -7.50
N ALA A 187 8.01 29.44 -7.66
CA ALA A 187 8.61 29.21 -8.97
C ALA A 187 7.67 28.41 -9.89
N ILE A 188 7.02 27.36 -9.35
CA ILE A 188 6.03 26.55 -10.06
C ILE A 188 4.83 27.40 -10.48
N ALA A 189 4.27 28.21 -9.57
CA ALA A 189 3.14 29.08 -9.87
C ALA A 189 3.43 30.01 -11.06
N ALA A 190 4.64 30.58 -11.13
CA ALA A 190 5.09 31.40 -12.25
C ALA A 190 5.19 30.63 -13.59
N LEU A 191 5.56 29.34 -13.55
CA LEU A 191 5.64 28.49 -14.74
C LEU A 191 4.27 28.06 -15.26
N LEU A 192 3.31 27.85 -14.36
CA LEU A 192 1.93 27.48 -14.69
C LEU A 192 1.09 28.68 -15.14
N ALA A 193 1.46 29.89 -14.72
CA ALA A 193 0.72 31.10 -15.05
C ALA A 193 0.64 31.35 -16.57
N PRO A 194 -0.57 31.65 -17.10
CA PRO A 194 -0.74 32.06 -18.49
C PRO A 194 -0.08 33.42 -18.75
N LYS A 195 0.25 33.70 -20.01
CA LYS A 195 0.69 35.04 -20.44
C LYS A 195 -0.48 35.70 -21.18
N GLY A 196 -1.17 36.62 -20.53
CA GLY A 196 -2.43 37.17 -21.05
C GLY A 196 -3.47 36.06 -21.23
N THR A 197 -4.01 35.93 -22.45
CA THR A 197 -4.94 34.85 -22.81
C THR A 197 -4.25 33.56 -23.26
N THR A 198 -2.92 33.58 -23.43
CA THR A 198 -2.18 32.44 -23.95
C THR A 198 -1.83 31.45 -22.83
N PRO A 199 -2.18 30.15 -22.97
CA PRO A 199 -1.83 29.13 -21.98
C PRO A 199 -0.31 28.91 -21.91
N PRO A 200 0.20 28.38 -20.79
CA PRO A 200 1.62 28.04 -20.68
C PRO A 200 2.02 27.01 -21.75
N PRO A 201 3.19 27.17 -22.42
CA PRO A 201 3.70 26.16 -23.34
C PRO A 201 3.88 24.80 -22.64
N ILE A 202 3.65 23.70 -23.36
CA ILE A 202 3.76 22.33 -22.83
C ILE A 202 5.13 22.08 -22.19
N ALA A 203 6.21 22.49 -22.87
CA ALA A 203 7.59 22.35 -22.39
C ALA A 203 7.87 23.07 -21.05
N ARG A 204 7.01 24.03 -20.68
CA ARG A 204 7.07 24.75 -19.41
C ARG A 204 6.11 24.16 -18.37
N ALA A 205 4.90 23.83 -18.79
CA ALA A 205 3.84 23.35 -17.90
C ALA A 205 4.11 21.95 -17.36
N LEU A 206 4.52 20.99 -18.21
CA LEU A 206 4.66 19.60 -17.79
C LEU A 206 5.69 19.41 -16.67
N PRO A 207 6.94 19.91 -16.80
CA PRO A 207 7.90 19.76 -15.71
C PRO A 207 7.38 20.41 -14.42
N ALA A 208 6.74 21.58 -14.51
CA ALA A 208 6.22 22.28 -13.34
C ALA A 208 5.13 21.48 -12.61
N LEU A 209 4.26 20.80 -13.38
CA LEU A 209 3.26 19.88 -12.85
C LEU A 209 3.89 18.63 -12.22
N ASP A 210 4.92 18.05 -12.86
CA ASP A 210 5.64 16.89 -12.32
C ASP A 210 6.30 17.22 -10.97
N LEU A 211 6.97 18.38 -10.88
CA LEU A 211 7.59 18.83 -9.63
C LEU A 211 6.54 19.13 -8.56
N LEU A 212 5.43 19.79 -8.92
CA LEU A 212 4.34 20.06 -7.96
C LEU A 212 3.72 18.76 -7.44
N ALA A 213 3.51 17.78 -8.32
CA ALA A 213 3.01 16.47 -7.94
C ALA A 213 3.99 15.76 -6.98
N ALA A 214 5.29 15.74 -7.30
CA ALA A 214 6.31 15.15 -6.42
C ALA A 214 6.35 15.84 -5.04
N MET A 215 6.23 17.17 -5.02
CA MET A 215 6.23 17.99 -3.79
C MET A 215 5.01 17.75 -2.90
N CYS A 216 3.82 17.61 -3.49
CA CYS A 216 2.56 17.49 -2.74
C CYS A 216 2.19 16.04 -2.39
N PHE A 217 2.86 15.03 -2.96
CA PHE A 217 2.52 13.62 -2.72
C PHE A 217 2.70 13.26 -1.25
N GLU A 218 1.59 12.91 -0.58
CA GLU A 218 1.54 12.50 0.84
C GLU A 218 2.14 13.51 1.84
N ASN A 219 2.20 14.80 1.45
CA ASN A 219 2.77 15.86 2.30
C ASN A 219 1.77 16.99 2.55
N ALA A 220 1.18 17.00 3.74
CA ALA A 220 0.17 17.97 4.16
C ALA A 220 0.74 19.40 4.23
N ASN A 221 1.94 19.57 4.80
CA ASN A 221 2.58 20.88 4.97
C ASN A 221 2.81 21.56 3.61
N VAL A 222 3.46 20.84 2.69
CA VAL A 222 3.77 21.36 1.35
C VAL A 222 2.49 21.60 0.55
N SER A 223 1.49 20.73 0.67
CA SER A 223 0.20 20.91 0.02
C SER A 223 -0.55 22.15 0.52
N GLN A 224 -0.47 22.46 1.83
CA GLN A 224 -1.01 23.69 2.40
C GLN A 224 -0.30 24.95 1.90
N VAL A 225 1.03 24.90 1.75
CA VAL A 225 1.78 26.02 1.15
C VAL A 225 1.39 26.18 -0.32
N ALA A 226 1.30 25.09 -1.08
CA ALA A 226 0.87 25.12 -2.49
C ALA A 226 -0.53 25.71 -2.64
N LEU A 227 -1.48 25.34 -1.77
CA LEU A 227 -2.85 25.87 -1.75
C LEU A 227 -2.88 27.40 -1.66
N ASN A 228 -2.03 27.97 -0.80
CA ASN A 228 -2.00 29.39 -0.49
C ASN A 228 -1.05 30.21 -1.39
N THR A 229 -0.18 29.53 -2.15
CA THR A 229 0.79 30.18 -3.03
C THR A 229 0.08 30.85 -4.21
N ARG A 230 0.43 32.12 -4.44
CA ARG A 230 -0.18 32.96 -5.49
C ARG A 230 0.87 33.43 -6.49
N TYR A 231 0.45 33.59 -7.74
CA TYR A 231 1.19 34.30 -8.78
C TYR A 231 0.24 35.24 -9.50
N GLY A 232 0.44 36.56 -9.32
CA GLY A 232 -0.54 37.55 -9.72
C GLY A 232 -1.81 37.44 -8.86
N ASP A 233 -2.97 37.39 -9.53
CA ASP A 233 -4.30 37.27 -8.92
C ASP A 233 -4.70 35.83 -8.60
N LYS A 234 -4.00 34.84 -9.16
CA LYS A 234 -4.37 33.42 -9.09
C LYS A 234 -3.51 32.62 -8.11
N THR A 235 -4.18 31.74 -7.38
CA THR A 235 -3.59 30.69 -6.56
C THR A 235 -3.17 29.50 -7.44
N ILE A 236 -2.25 28.64 -6.96
CA ILE A 236 -1.89 27.40 -7.67
C ILE A 236 -3.14 26.55 -8.02
N PRO A 237 -4.08 26.27 -7.09
CA PRO A 237 -5.28 25.53 -7.43
C PRO A 237 -6.09 26.14 -8.58
N GLU A 238 -6.25 27.47 -8.63
CA GLU A 238 -6.95 28.14 -9.74
C GLU A 238 -6.20 28.00 -11.07
N LEU A 239 -4.87 28.05 -11.03
CA LEU A 239 -4.04 27.75 -12.21
C LEU A 239 -4.23 26.30 -12.68
N LEU A 240 -4.28 25.34 -11.76
CA LEU A 240 -4.53 23.93 -12.08
C LEU A 240 -5.94 23.73 -12.67
N THR A 241 -6.96 24.42 -12.15
CA THR A 241 -8.33 24.37 -12.70
C THR A 241 -8.39 24.81 -14.16
N LEU A 242 -7.59 25.80 -14.56
CA LEU A 242 -7.51 26.21 -15.97
C LEU A 242 -6.84 25.16 -16.86
N LEU A 243 -5.97 24.32 -16.28
CA LEU A 243 -5.16 23.33 -16.99
C LEU A 243 -5.86 21.97 -17.13
N VAL A 244 -6.86 21.64 -16.30
CA VAL A 244 -7.66 20.40 -16.44
C VAL A 244 -8.71 20.46 -17.54
N SER A 245 -8.92 21.62 -18.16
CA SER A 245 -9.92 21.84 -19.22
C SER A 245 -9.69 20.97 -20.46
N ARG A 246 -10.78 20.68 -21.19
CA ARG A 246 -10.77 19.77 -22.35
C ARG A 246 -9.95 20.25 -23.55
N ASP A 247 -9.77 21.57 -23.67
CA ASP A 247 -8.99 22.22 -24.73
C ASP A 247 -7.47 22.14 -24.50
N LYS A 248 -7.04 21.64 -23.34
CA LYS A 248 -5.62 21.53 -23.00
C LYS A 248 -5.00 20.24 -23.53
N PRO A 249 -3.69 20.24 -23.86
CA PRO A 249 -2.97 19.04 -24.23
C PRO A 249 -3.11 17.94 -23.15
N LEU A 250 -3.31 16.69 -23.56
CA LEU A 250 -3.62 15.58 -22.65
C LEU A 250 -2.62 15.44 -21.49
N PRO A 251 -1.29 15.50 -21.71
CA PRO A 251 -0.33 15.38 -20.61
C PRO A 251 -0.44 16.52 -19.59
N VAL A 252 -0.82 17.73 -20.04
CA VAL A 252 -0.97 18.91 -19.17
C VAL A 252 -2.23 18.76 -18.32
N ALA A 253 -3.34 18.35 -18.93
CA ALA A 253 -4.59 18.11 -18.21
C ALA A 253 -4.44 16.98 -17.17
N MET A 254 -3.73 15.91 -17.53
CA MET A 254 -3.40 14.81 -16.62
C MET A 254 -2.52 15.26 -15.45
N GLY A 255 -1.42 15.96 -15.72
CA GLY A 255 -0.53 16.48 -14.68
C GLY A 255 -1.24 17.44 -13.73
N ALA A 256 -2.13 18.30 -14.24
CA ALA A 256 -2.91 19.22 -13.42
C ALA A 256 -3.93 18.48 -12.53
N ALA A 257 -4.65 17.51 -13.07
CA ALA A 257 -5.59 16.69 -12.30
C ALA A 257 -4.87 15.88 -11.22
N ARG A 258 -3.67 15.36 -11.51
CA ARG A 258 -2.81 14.67 -10.55
C ARG A 258 -2.34 15.58 -9.41
N CYS A 259 -1.96 16.82 -9.70
CA CYS A 259 -1.61 17.80 -8.66
C CYS A 259 -2.79 18.08 -7.72
N ILE A 260 -3.99 18.33 -8.28
CA ILE A 260 -5.21 18.54 -7.47
C ILE A 260 -5.50 17.30 -6.61
N THR A 261 -5.37 16.11 -7.19
CA THR A 261 -5.56 14.84 -6.49
C THR A 261 -4.61 14.70 -5.31
N PHE A 262 -3.33 15.02 -5.48
CA PHE A 262 -2.34 14.90 -4.40
C PHE A 262 -2.53 15.94 -3.30
N ILE A 263 -2.87 17.19 -3.66
CA ILE A 263 -3.21 18.23 -2.69
C ILE A 263 -4.45 17.81 -1.86
N HIS A 264 -5.45 17.20 -2.50
CA HIS A 264 -6.62 16.63 -1.80
C HIS A 264 -6.22 15.49 -0.87
N ARG A 265 -5.48 14.50 -1.38
CA ARG A 265 -5.12 13.29 -0.60
C ARG A 265 -4.15 13.58 0.53
N ALA A 266 -3.39 14.68 0.45
CA ALA A 266 -2.60 15.22 1.54
C ALA A 266 -3.42 16.04 2.58
N GLY A 267 -4.74 16.17 2.39
CA GLY A 267 -5.65 16.84 3.32
C GLY A 267 -5.75 18.36 3.18
N ALA A 268 -5.18 18.95 2.13
CA ALA A 268 -5.23 20.40 1.93
C ALA A 268 -6.48 20.88 1.16
N LEU A 269 -7.09 20.02 0.34
CA LEU A 269 -8.39 20.27 -0.26
C LEU A 269 -9.40 19.24 0.28
N PRO A 270 -10.61 19.66 0.70
CA PRO A 270 -11.64 18.71 1.08
C PRO A 270 -12.21 17.98 -0.16
N ALA A 271 -12.87 16.84 0.06
CA ALA A 271 -13.39 16.01 -1.04
C ALA A 271 -14.51 16.68 -1.84
N ASP A 272 -15.29 17.56 -1.21
CA ASP A 272 -16.39 18.31 -1.81
C ASP A 272 -15.94 19.61 -2.52
N ASP A 273 -14.64 19.90 -2.51
CA ASP A 273 -14.09 21.07 -3.19
C ASP A 273 -14.40 21.04 -4.70
N SER A 274 -14.85 22.17 -5.23
CA SER A 274 -15.25 22.27 -6.65
C SER A 274 -14.13 21.89 -7.62
N ARG A 275 -12.87 22.11 -7.25
CA ARG A 275 -11.69 21.78 -8.07
C ARG A 275 -11.45 20.27 -8.11
N VAL A 276 -11.83 19.56 -7.06
CA VAL A 276 -11.79 18.09 -6.98
C VAL A 276 -12.97 17.51 -7.76
N VAL A 277 -14.19 17.90 -7.38
CA VAL A 277 -15.46 17.33 -7.89
C VAL A 277 -15.71 17.67 -9.35
N PHE A 278 -15.50 18.93 -9.75
CA PHE A 278 -15.78 19.41 -11.12
C PHE A 278 -14.52 19.59 -11.98
N GLY A 279 -13.33 19.47 -11.38
CA GLY A 279 -12.04 19.56 -12.07
C GLY A 279 -11.38 18.20 -12.25
N ALA A 280 -10.68 17.73 -11.22
CA ALA A 280 -9.84 16.53 -11.30
C ALA A 280 -10.63 15.26 -11.65
N LEU A 281 -11.70 14.95 -10.91
CA LEU A 281 -12.47 13.71 -11.09
C LEU A 281 -13.01 13.54 -12.52
N PRO A 282 -13.78 14.48 -13.09
CA PRO A 282 -14.30 14.34 -14.45
C PRO A 282 -13.21 14.39 -15.52
N CYS A 283 -12.10 15.11 -15.26
CA CYS A 283 -10.95 15.10 -16.16
C CYS A 283 -10.32 13.70 -16.23
N LEU A 284 -10.03 13.09 -15.08
CA LEU A 284 -9.46 11.74 -15.00
C LEU A 284 -10.40 10.69 -15.59
N ALA A 285 -11.69 10.74 -15.26
CA ALA A 285 -12.68 9.81 -15.82
C ALA A 285 -12.76 9.89 -17.35
N ARG A 286 -12.73 11.10 -17.93
CA ARG A 286 -12.65 11.30 -19.38
C ARG A 286 -11.36 10.75 -19.97
N LEU A 287 -10.23 10.88 -19.27
CA LEU A 287 -8.94 10.43 -19.77
C LEU A 287 -8.76 8.90 -19.74
N CYS A 288 -9.68 8.17 -19.10
CA CYS A 288 -9.77 6.72 -19.15
C CYS A 288 -10.43 6.16 -20.43
N THR A 289 -11.13 6.99 -21.22
CA THR A 289 -11.91 6.51 -22.37
C THR A 289 -11.04 5.90 -23.47
N LYS A 290 -11.64 5.03 -24.29
CA LYS A 290 -10.94 4.23 -25.32
C LYS A 290 -10.19 5.05 -26.37
N ASP A 291 -10.61 6.29 -26.63
CA ASP A 291 -10.00 7.17 -27.63
C ASP A 291 -8.70 7.83 -27.17
N MET A 292 -8.32 7.65 -25.89
CA MET A 292 -7.12 8.25 -25.31
C MET A 292 -5.90 7.34 -25.48
N PRO A 293 -4.68 7.91 -25.57
CA PRO A 293 -3.44 7.12 -25.57
C PRO A 293 -3.33 6.21 -24.35
N GLU A 294 -2.73 5.03 -24.52
CA GLU A 294 -2.67 3.99 -23.48
C GLU A 294 -1.93 4.44 -22.21
N ASP A 295 -0.84 5.19 -22.37
CA ASP A 295 -0.06 5.77 -21.27
C ASP A 295 -0.88 6.79 -20.45
N ILE A 296 -1.68 7.61 -21.14
CA ILE A 296 -2.60 8.56 -20.52
C ILE A 296 -3.71 7.82 -19.78
N ARG A 297 -4.32 6.80 -20.39
CA ARG A 297 -5.37 5.97 -19.77
C ARG A 297 -4.88 5.27 -18.52
N ALA A 298 -3.67 4.69 -18.57
CA ALA A 298 -3.03 4.04 -17.44
C ALA A 298 -2.85 5.02 -16.26
N THR A 299 -2.25 6.17 -16.52
CA THR A 299 -1.99 7.21 -15.51
C THR A 299 -3.29 7.80 -14.97
N ALA A 300 -4.30 7.98 -15.83
CA ALA A 300 -5.62 8.46 -15.45
C ALA A 300 -6.32 7.51 -14.48
N ALA A 301 -6.36 6.21 -14.80
CA ALA A 301 -6.98 5.21 -13.96
C ALA A 301 -6.28 5.08 -12.60
N GLU A 302 -4.94 5.10 -12.58
CA GLU A 302 -4.19 5.08 -11.33
C GLU A 302 -4.42 6.33 -10.47
N THR A 303 -4.41 7.52 -11.09
CA THR A 303 -4.65 8.78 -10.37
C THR A 303 -6.08 8.85 -9.84
N LEU A 304 -7.06 8.39 -10.62
CA LEU A 304 -8.46 8.31 -10.19
C LEU A 304 -8.67 7.33 -9.04
N ALA A 305 -7.97 6.19 -9.09
CA ALA A 305 -7.96 5.23 -7.98
C ALA A 305 -7.47 5.89 -6.68
N TYR A 306 -6.36 6.62 -6.75
CA TYR A 306 -5.81 7.32 -5.59
C TYR A 306 -6.74 8.44 -5.11
N LEU A 307 -7.40 9.17 -6.03
CA LEU A 307 -8.36 10.23 -5.71
C LEU A 307 -9.56 9.71 -4.91
N ALA A 308 -10.16 8.60 -5.34
CA ALA A 308 -11.41 8.08 -4.78
C ALA A 308 -11.21 7.09 -3.61
N GLU A 309 -10.00 6.62 -3.33
CA GLU A 309 -9.72 5.53 -2.38
C GLU A 309 -10.37 5.69 -0.99
N VAL A 310 -10.35 6.89 -0.43
CA VAL A 310 -10.74 7.15 0.97
C VAL A 310 -12.07 7.88 1.14
N ASP A 311 -12.74 8.25 0.05
CA ASP A 311 -13.96 9.06 0.11
C ASP A 311 -15.13 8.40 -0.65
N THR A 312 -16.16 8.00 0.08
CA THR A 312 -17.34 7.34 -0.48
C THR A 312 -18.13 8.25 -1.43
N SER A 313 -18.13 9.57 -1.23
CA SER A 313 -18.83 10.51 -2.10
C SER A 313 -18.13 10.61 -3.46
N LEU A 314 -16.80 10.69 -3.48
CA LEU A 314 -16.01 10.65 -4.71
C LEU A 314 -16.14 9.31 -5.44
N GLN A 315 -16.19 8.18 -4.71
CA GLN A 315 -16.46 6.86 -5.30
C GLN A 315 -17.81 6.85 -6.03
N ARG A 316 -18.87 7.37 -5.38
CA ARG A 316 -20.21 7.48 -5.97
C ARG A 316 -20.22 8.39 -7.20
N LEU A 317 -19.61 9.57 -7.10
CA LEU A 317 -19.52 10.53 -8.22
C LEU A 317 -18.78 9.93 -9.43
N ALA A 318 -17.65 9.27 -9.19
CA ALA A 318 -16.92 8.58 -10.23
C ALA A 318 -17.74 7.43 -10.84
N ALA A 319 -18.43 6.63 -10.01
CA ALA A 319 -19.25 5.53 -10.50
C ALA A 319 -20.50 5.98 -11.28
N ILE A 320 -21.01 7.20 -11.08
CA ILE A 320 -22.11 7.77 -11.88
C ILE A 320 -21.62 8.25 -13.25
N SER A 321 -20.31 8.50 -13.42
CA SER A 321 -19.75 8.89 -14.72
C SER A 321 -20.03 7.79 -15.76
N ASN A 322 -20.97 8.08 -16.67
CA ASN A 322 -21.34 7.17 -17.73
C ASN A 322 -20.08 6.71 -18.48
N HIS A 323 -19.98 5.40 -18.71
CA HIS A 323 -18.85 4.74 -19.39
C HIS A 323 -17.56 4.58 -18.60
N LEU A 324 -17.43 5.02 -17.34
CA LEU A 324 -16.17 4.79 -16.59
C LEU A 324 -15.89 3.30 -16.42
N MET A 325 -16.87 2.52 -15.93
CA MET A 325 -16.69 1.08 -15.69
C MET A 325 -16.34 0.32 -16.98
N SER A 326 -17.01 0.62 -18.10
CA SER A 326 -16.69 0.03 -19.40
C SER A 326 -15.31 0.47 -19.90
N SER A 327 -14.94 1.74 -19.71
CA SER A 327 -13.62 2.25 -20.10
C SER A 327 -12.51 1.57 -19.31
N LEU A 328 -12.70 1.36 -18.00
CA LEU A 328 -11.76 0.63 -17.15
C LEU A 328 -11.65 -0.84 -17.59
N ALA A 329 -12.76 -1.51 -17.91
CA ALA A 329 -12.73 -2.87 -18.45
C ALA A 329 -11.94 -2.94 -19.77
N ASP A 330 -12.10 -1.94 -20.65
CA ASP A 330 -11.30 -1.82 -21.87
C ASP A 330 -9.80 -1.60 -21.56
N ILE A 331 -9.45 -0.86 -20.50
CA ILE A 331 -8.04 -0.66 -20.10
C ILE A 331 -7.40 -1.98 -19.64
N VAL A 332 -8.14 -2.87 -18.97
CA VAL A 332 -7.60 -4.17 -18.53
C VAL A 332 -7.16 -5.05 -19.71
N ASN A 333 -7.71 -4.81 -20.91
CA ASN A 333 -7.34 -5.52 -22.13
C ASN A 333 -6.11 -4.92 -22.85
N CYS A 334 -5.61 -3.74 -22.42
CA CYS A 334 -4.39 -3.16 -22.97
C CYS A 334 -3.17 -4.07 -22.74
N PRO A 335 -2.17 -4.08 -23.63
CA PRO A 335 -0.94 -4.83 -23.43
C PRO A 335 -0.11 -4.34 -22.23
N SER A 336 -0.10 -3.03 -21.94
CA SER A 336 0.69 -2.45 -20.84
C SER A 336 0.29 -2.98 -19.47
N ALA A 337 1.28 -3.43 -18.72
CA ALA A 337 1.13 -3.80 -17.31
C ALA A 337 0.64 -2.63 -16.45
N ALA A 338 1.16 -1.42 -16.71
CA ALA A 338 0.75 -0.21 -15.99
C ALA A 338 -0.73 0.14 -16.24
N ALA A 339 -1.21 -0.07 -17.47
CA ALA A 339 -2.63 0.11 -17.80
C ALA A 339 -3.51 -0.86 -17.00
N LYS A 340 -3.20 -2.16 -17.04
CA LYS A 340 -3.93 -3.19 -16.26
C LYS A 340 -3.92 -2.89 -14.77
N GLN A 341 -2.74 -2.55 -14.24
CA GLN A 341 -2.56 -2.22 -12.83
C GLN A 341 -3.41 -1.01 -12.44
N GLY A 342 -3.37 0.09 -13.20
CA GLY A 342 -4.16 1.29 -12.96
C GLY A 342 -5.66 1.00 -12.99
N ALA A 343 -6.14 0.21 -13.94
CA ALA A 343 -7.55 -0.16 -14.04
C ALA A 343 -8.02 -1.01 -12.85
N PHE A 344 -7.27 -2.05 -12.46
CA PHE A 344 -7.62 -2.86 -11.30
C PHE A 344 -7.58 -2.06 -9.98
N LYS A 345 -6.58 -1.18 -9.81
CA LYS A 345 -6.54 -0.26 -8.66
C LYS A 345 -7.79 0.63 -8.64
N CYS A 346 -8.21 1.15 -9.78
CA CYS A 346 -9.40 1.99 -9.89
C CYS A 346 -10.68 1.23 -9.52
N PHE A 347 -10.87 0.01 -10.05
CA PHE A 347 -11.99 -0.84 -9.64
C PHE A 347 -11.97 -1.16 -8.14
N ALA A 348 -10.80 -1.48 -7.58
CA ALA A 348 -10.65 -1.76 -6.16
C ALA A 348 -11.06 -0.57 -5.28
N SER A 349 -10.64 0.64 -5.67
CA SER A 349 -10.99 1.89 -4.99
C SER A 349 -12.48 2.20 -5.09
N LEU A 350 -13.07 2.11 -6.28
CA LEU A 350 -14.50 2.40 -6.49
C LEU A 350 -15.40 1.45 -5.69
N GLY A 351 -15.05 0.16 -5.62
CA GLY A 351 -15.80 -0.86 -4.87
C GLY A 351 -15.52 -0.92 -3.37
N ALA A 352 -14.63 -0.07 -2.83
CA ALA A 352 -14.09 -0.25 -1.49
C ALA A 352 -15.17 -0.18 -0.41
N ASN A 353 -16.06 0.82 -0.49
CA ASN A 353 -16.97 1.18 0.61
C ASN A 353 -18.46 1.13 0.26
N ASP A 354 -18.84 0.87 -1.00
CA ASP A 354 -20.24 0.95 -1.45
C ASP A 354 -20.68 -0.33 -2.17
N GLU A 355 -21.76 -0.96 -1.66
CA GLU A 355 -22.27 -2.25 -2.16
C GLU A 355 -22.88 -2.13 -3.56
N ASP A 356 -23.60 -1.04 -3.84
CA ASP A 356 -24.22 -0.85 -5.16
C ASP A 356 -23.14 -0.65 -6.23
N ILE A 357 -22.04 0.04 -5.89
CA ILE A 357 -20.89 0.17 -6.77
C ILE A 357 -20.23 -1.20 -7.01
N ARG A 358 -19.99 -2.02 -5.95
CA ARG A 358 -19.44 -3.37 -6.12
C ARG A 358 -20.28 -4.22 -7.05
N LYS A 359 -21.61 -4.21 -6.87
CA LYS A 359 -22.54 -4.95 -7.72
C LYS A 359 -22.42 -4.52 -9.18
N ARG A 360 -22.44 -3.21 -9.45
CA ARG A 360 -22.27 -2.68 -10.82
C ARG A 360 -20.91 -3.02 -11.43
N ILE A 361 -19.84 -3.03 -10.62
CA ILE A 361 -18.51 -3.46 -11.07
C ILE A 361 -18.56 -4.94 -11.47
N ILE A 362 -19.10 -5.82 -10.63
CA ILE A 362 -19.21 -7.26 -10.90
C ILE A 362 -20.07 -7.55 -12.14
N GLU A 363 -21.14 -6.79 -12.34
CA GLU A 363 -22.03 -6.87 -13.52
C GLU A 363 -21.39 -6.29 -14.80
N THR A 364 -20.22 -5.64 -14.71
CA THR A 364 -19.49 -5.16 -15.89
C THR A 364 -19.02 -6.35 -16.71
N HIS A 365 -19.46 -6.40 -17.97
CA HIS A 365 -19.28 -7.53 -18.87
C HIS A 365 -17.83 -8.03 -18.91
N GLY A 366 -17.62 -9.30 -18.56
CA GLY A 366 -16.32 -9.97 -18.61
C GLY A 366 -15.34 -9.61 -17.49
N LEU A 367 -15.70 -8.72 -16.55
CA LEU A 367 -14.76 -8.24 -15.54
C LEU A 367 -14.20 -9.35 -14.66
N MET A 368 -15.02 -10.29 -14.21
CA MET A 368 -14.54 -11.37 -13.34
C MET A 368 -13.56 -12.32 -14.05
N VAL A 369 -13.74 -12.52 -15.37
CA VAL A 369 -12.75 -13.22 -16.21
C VAL A 369 -11.44 -12.41 -16.25
N HIS A 370 -11.53 -11.09 -16.42
CA HIS A 370 -10.36 -10.22 -16.38
C HIS A 370 -9.64 -10.26 -15.03
N VAL A 371 -10.35 -10.28 -13.90
CA VAL A 371 -9.77 -10.41 -12.55
C VAL A 371 -9.02 -11.73 -12.42
N VAL A 372 -9.61 -12.85 -12.86
CA VAL A 372 -8.95 -14.17 -12.86
C VAL A 372 -7.69 -14.16 -13.73
N ASN A 373 -7.76 -13.60 -14.94
CA ASN A 373 -6.60 -13.47 -15.83
C ASN A 373 -5.52 -12.55 -15.24
N GLY A 374 -5.92 -11.51 -14.51
CA GLY A 374 -5.03 -10.59 -13.80
C GLY A 374 -4.27 -11.28 -12.67
N MET A 375 -4.91 -12.18 -11.93
CA MET A 375 -4.25 -13.01 -10.92
C MET A 375 -3.20 -13.95 -11.53
N ASN A 376 -3.42 -14.44 -12.74
CA ASN A 376 -2.47 -15.31 -13.46
C ASN A 376 -1.46 -14.53 -14.33
N ASN A 377 -1.39 -13.20 -14.21
CA ASN A 377 -0.52 -12.37 -15.05
C ASN A 377 0.97 -12.57 -14.70
N PRO A 378 1.91 -12.58 -15.66
CA PRO A 378 3.35 -12.68 -15.38
C PRO A 378 3.89 -11.51 -14.54
N GLU A 379 3.29 -10.32 -14.63
CA GLU A 379 3.72 -9.13 -13.90
C GLU A 379 3.21 -9.12 -12.44
N PRO A 380 4.10 -9.10 -11.43
CA PRO A 380 3.70 -9.12 -10.02
C PRO A 380 2.79 -7.94 -9.62
N SER A 381 3.02 -6.76 -10.20
CA SER A 381 2.23 -5.55 -9.94
C SER A 381 0.78 -5.69 -10.41
N VAL A 382 0.56 -6.37 -11.53
CA VAL A 382 -0.77 -6.67 -12.08
C VAL A 382 -1.47 -7.71 -11.21
N ARG A 383 -0.77 -8.77 -10.79
CA ARG A 383 -1.32 -9.78 -9.87
C ARG A 383 -1.81 -9.15 -8.58
N LEU A 384 -0.98 -8.30 -7.96
CA LEU A 384 -1.34 -7.58 -6.74
C LEU A 384 -2.56 -6.68 -6.94
N ALA A 385 -2.62 -5.92 -8.03
CA ALA A 385 -3.76 -5.06 -8.32
C ALA A 385 -5.04 -5.88 -8.55
N ALA A 386 -4.97 -7.00 -9.27
CA ALA A 386 -6.09 -7.91 -9.48
C ALA A 386 -6.59 -8.52 -8.17
N VAL A 387 -5.69 -8.95 -7.27
CA VAL A 387 -6.06 -9.47 -5.95
C VAL A 387 -6.65 -8.37 -5.05
N ARG A 388 -6.17 -7.13 -5.13
CA ARG A 388 -6.79 -5.97 -4.44
C ARG A 388 -8.20 -5.68 -4.96
N CYS A 389 -8.40 -5.79 -6.27
CA CYS A 389 -9.72 -5.69 -6.88
C CYS A 389 -10.64 -6.80 -6.36
N LEU A 390 -10.20 -8.06 -6.42
CA LEU A 390 -10.95 -9.20 -5.91
C LEU A 390 -11.28 -9.05 -4.42
N HIS A 391 -10.33 -8.60 -3.60
CA HIS A 391 -10.53 -8.34 -2.18
C HIS A 391 -11.67 -7.33 -1.97
N SER A 392 -11.65 -6.22 -2.70
CA SER A 392 -12.69 -5.20 -2.63
C SER A 392 -14.06 -5.76 -2.97
N LEU A 393 -14.16 -6.49 -4.09
CA LEU A 393 -15.40 -7.09 -4.57
C LEU A 393 -15.92 -8.22 -3.66
N SER A 394 -15.02 -8.99 -3.04
CA SER A 394 -15.36 -10.12 -2.16
C SER A 394 -16.10 -9.73 -0.88
N ARG A 395 -16.19 -8.43 -0.56
CA ARG A 395 -17.00 -7.93 0.55
C ARG A 395 -18.51 -7.98 0.26
N SER A 396 -18.90 -8.19 -1.00
CA SER A 396 -20.30 -8.38 -1.37
C SER A 396 -20.77 -9.80 -1.04
N VAL A 397 -21.51 -9.93 0.06
CA VAL A 397 -22.05 -11.22 0.55
C VAL A 397 -22.92 -11.92 -0.48
N GLN A 398 -23.73 -11.19 -1.24
CA GLN A 398 -24.61 -11.76 -2.25
C GLN A 398 -23.83 -12.42 -3.39
N GLN A 399 -22.75 -11.78 -3.84
CA GLN A 399 -21.97 -12.21 -5.00
C GLN A 399 -21.00 -13.35 -4.69
N LEU A 400 -20.66 -13.55 -3.42
CA LEU A 400 -19.88 -14.69 -2.95
C LEU A 400 -20.53 -16.05 -3.27
N ARG A 401 -21.88 -16.10 -3.31
CA ARG A 401 -22.65 -17.33 -3.58
C ARG A 401 -22.83 -17.66 -5.06
N THR A 402 -22.78 -16.65 -5.92
CA THR A 402 -23.13 -16.76 -7.34
C THR A 402 -21.87 -16.59 -8.18
N THR A 403 -21.58 -15.34 -8.55
CA THR A 403 -20.58 -15.01 -9.57
C THR A 403 -19.17 -15.45 -9.18
N PHE A 404 -18.81 -15.38 -7.90
CA PHE A 404 -17.48 -15.77 -7.45
C PHE A 404 -17.25 -17.28 -7.56
N GLN A 405 -18.32 -18.06 -7.38
CA GLN A 405 -18.31 -19.50 -7.56
C GLN A 405 -18.25 -19.86 -9.04
N ASP A 406 -19.06 -19.21 -9.88
CA ASP A 406 -19.13 -19.46 -11.32
C ASP A 406 -17.75 -19.26 -11.99
N HIS A 407 -16.98 -18.28 -11.52
CA HIS A 407 -15.62 -18.01 -11.99
C HIS A 407 -14.52 -18.77 -11.23
N SER A 408 -14.86 -19.55 -10.19
CA SER A 408 -13.91 -20.31 -9.37
C SER A 408 -12.71 -19.48 -8.90
N VAL A 409 -12.95 -18.22 -8.48
CA VAL A 409 -11.89 -17.23 -8.16
C VAL A 409 -10.95 -17.68 -7.04
N TRP A 410 -11.40 -18.62 -6.20
CA TRP A 410 -10.63 -19.21 -5.11
C TRP A 410 -9.43 -20.04 -5.62
N ARG A 411 -9.51 -20.68 -6.80
CA ARG A 411 -8.44 -21.52 -7.36
C ARG A 411 -7.16 -20.74 -7.65
N PRO A 412 -7.17 -19.71 -8.52
CA PRO A 412 -5.96 -18.91 -8.78
C PRO A 412 -5.48 -18.19 -7.51
N LEU A 413 -6.37 -17.80 -6.60
CA LEU A 413 -5.97 -17.19 -5.33
C LEU A 413 -5.18 -18.18 -4.45
N MET A 414 -5.65 -19.41 -4.29
CA MET A 414 -4.95 -20.46 -3.54
C MET A 414 -3.59 -20.79 -4.15
N GLN A 415 -3.51 -20.85 -5.49
CA GLN A 415 -2.26 -21.05 -6.21
C GLN A 415 -1.25 -19.92 -5.89
N LEU A 416 -1.67 -18.66 -6.04
CA LEU A 416 -0.81 -17.51 -5.77
C LEU A 416 -0.27 -17.47 -4.34
N LEU A 417 -1.09 -17.86 -3.36
CA LEU A 417 -0.69 -17.87 -1.95
C LEU A 417 0.27 -19.01 -1.62
N SER A 418 0.25 -20.08 -2.41
CA SER A 418 1.14 -21.24 -2.26
C SER A 418 2.52 -21.01 -2.87
N GLU A 419 2.64 -20.13 -3.86
CA GLU A 419 3.89 -19.82 -4.59
C GLU A 419 4.85 -18.88 -3.83
N SER A 420 4.75 -18.81 -2.50
CA SER A 420 5.58 -17.93 -1.63
C SER A 420 5.62 -16.46 -2.09
N PRO A 421 4.46 -15.78 -2.17
CA PRO A 421 4.41 -14.42 -2.69
C PRO A 421 5.01 -13.40 -1.71
N GLY A 422 5.32 -12.20 -2.21
CA GLY A 422 5.73 -11.08 -1.37
C GLY A 422 4.69 -10.72 -0.30
N THR A 423 5.14 -10.18 0.84
CA THR A 423 4.33 -9.91 2.04
C THR A 423 3.04 -9.13 1.74
N GLU A 424 3.08 -8.18 0.81
CA GLU A 424 1.91 -7.37 0.45
C GLU A 424 0.82 -8.20 -0.24
N LEU A 425 1.17 -9.01 -1.24
CA LEU A 425 0.23 -9.90 -1.92
C LEU A 425 -0.33 -10.94 -0.94
N LEU A 426 0.53 -11.49 -0.08
CA LEU A 426 0.13 -12.44 0.95
C LEU A 426 -0.89 -11.84 1.91
N THR A 427 -0.70 -10.57 2.29
CA THR A 427 -1.61 -9.84 3.19
C THR A 427 -2.96 -9.60 2.55
N VAL A 428 -2.99 -9.07 1.32
CA VAL A 428 -4.27 -8.82 0.64
C VAL A 428 -4.96 -10.13 0.28
N GLY A 429 -4.24 -11.11 -0.23
CA GLY A 429 -4.83 -12.40 -0.63
C GLY A 429 -5.36 -13.20 0.54
N SER A 430 -4.69 -13.22 1.69
CA SER A 430 -5.22 -13.85 2.91
C SER A 430 -6.42 -13.10 3.49
N SER A 431 -6.48 -11.77 3.34
CA SER A 431 -7.68 -10.99 3.66
C SER A 431 -8.86 -11.35 2.74
N THR A 432 -8.60 -11.56 1.45
CA THR A 432 -9.60 -12.08 0.50
C THR A 432 -10.10 -13.47 0.91
N LEU A 433 -9.20 -14.37 1.35
CA LEU A 433 -9.60 -15.69 1.87
C LEU A 433 -10.53 -15.59 3.07
N CYS A 434 -10.34 -14.62 3.97
CA CYS A 434 -11.25 -14.43 5.10
C CYS A 434 -12.70 -14.22 4.62
N ASN A 435 -12.90 -13.49 3.51
CA ASN A 435 -14.23 -13.27 2.93
C ASN A 435 -14.76 -14.50 2.19
N LEU A 436 -13.90 -15.24 1.49
CA LEU A 436 -14.27 -16.46 0.76
C LEU A 436 -14.52 -17.68 1.66
N LEU A 437 -14.11 -17.63 2.93
CA LEU A 437 -14.27 -18.72 3.91
C LEU A 437 -15.49 -18.55 4.83
N LEU A 438 -16.31 -17.53 4.59
CA LEU A 438 -17.57 -17.36 5.30
C LEU A 438 -18.51 -18.54 5.02
N GLU A 439 -19.35 -18.89 6.00
CA GLU A 439 -20.22 -20.09 5.98
C GLU A 439 -20.98 -20.27 4.67
N PHE A 440 -21.46 -19.16 4.14
CA PHE A 440 -22.33 -19.16 2.98
C PHE A 440 -21.59 -19.17 1.65
N SER A 441 -20.26 -19.19 1.64
CA SER A 441 -19.49 -19.27 0.41
C SER A 441 -19.28 -20.73 -0.02
N PRO A 442 -19.69 -21.11 -1.24
CA PRO A 442 -19.46 -22.46 -1.78
C PRO A 442 -17.98 -22.77 -2.04
N ALA A 443 -17.08 -21.78 -1.93
CA ALA A 443 -15.65 -21.97 -2.09
C ALA A 443 -14.98 -22.61 -0.85
N LYS A 444 -15.68 -22.68 0.28
CA LYS A 444 -15.15 -23.18 1.56
C LYS A 444 -14.69 -24.64 1.49
N GLU A 445 -15.52 -25.55 0.97
CA GLU A 445 -15.21 -26.98 0.92
C GLU A 445 -14.06 -27.28 -0.07
N PRO A 446 -14.06 -26.76 -1.32
CA PRO A 446 -12.94 -26.98 -2.23
C PRO A 446 -11.60 -26.44 -1.72
N MET A 447 -11.60 -25.33 -0.99
CA MET A 447 -10.38 -24.78 -0.38
C MET A 447 -9.86 -25.67 0.76
N LEU A 448 -10.76 -26.25 1.56
CA LEU A 448 -10.40 -27.21 2.61
C LEU A 448 -9.68 -28.44 2.03
N ASP A 449 -10.18 -28.96 0.91
CA ASP A 449 -9.59 -30.10 0.20
C ASP A 449 -8.19 -29.79 -0.35
N GLN A 450 -7.92 -28.52 -0.69
CA GLN A 450 -6.61 -28.05 -1.18
C GLN A 450 -5.62 -27.65 -0.07
N GLY A 451 -5.85 -28.04 1.18
CA GLY A 451 -4.90 -27.79 2.26
C GLY A 451 -4.90 -26.36 2.79
N ALA A 452 -6.04 -25.66 2.71
CA ALA A 452 -6.16 -24.31 3.27
C ALA A 452 -5.89 -24.28 4.79
N VAL A 453 -6.21 -25.34 5.55
CA VAL A 453 -5.96 -25.38 7.00
C VAL A 453 -4.47 -25.21 7.31
N GLU A 454 -3.60 -25.97 6.66
CA GLU A 454 -2.15 -25.95 6.87
C GLU A 454 -1.56 -24.60 6.46
N MET A 455 -1.98 -24.08 5.30
CA MET A 455 -1.57 -22.76 4.84
C MET A 455 -1.95 -21.66 5.83
N LEU A 456 -3.20 -21.64 6.31
CA LEU A 456 -3.68 -20.66 7.28
C LEU A 456 -2.97 -20.79 8.62
N CYS A 457 -2.70 -22.01 9.09
CA CYS A 457 -1.89 -22.24 10.29
C CYS A 457 -0.46 -21.69 10.13
N ASN A 458 0.14 -21.81 8.95
CA ASN A 458 1.46 -21.22 8.67
C ASN A 458 1.43 -19.68 8.67
N LEU A 459 0.34 -19.05 8.22
CA LEU A 459 0.17 -17.59 8.34
C LEU A 459 0.20 -17.12 9.79
N THR A 460 -0.35 -17.90 10.73
CA THR A 460 -0.34 -17.54 12.17
C THR A 460 1.07 -17.46 12.76
N LYS A 461 2.07 -18.07 12.12
CA LYS A 461 3.47 -18.10 12.57
C LYS A 461 4.32 -16.95 12.00
N ARG A 462 3.74 -16.09 11.17
CA ARG A 462 4.44 -14.99 10.50
C ARG A 462 4.76 -13.84 11.46
N PRO A 463 5.89 -13.14 11.27
CA PRO A 463 6.25 -11.99 12.12
C PRO A 463 5.30 -10.80 11.93
N GLU A 464 4.65 -10.69 10.78
CA GLU A 464 3.71 -9.60 10.49
C GLU A 464 2.35 -9.82 11.18
N ALA A 465 1.93 -8.87 12.04
CA ALA A 465 0.67 -8.97 12.79
C ALA A 465 -0.56 -9.11 11.88
N ALA A 466 -0.58 -8.43 10.73
CA ALA A 466 -1.67 -8.53 9.75
C ALA A 466 -1.83 -9.96 9.19
N LEU A 467 -0.72 -10.67 8.95
CA LEU A 467 -0.77 -12.05 8.48
C LEU A 467 -1.23 -13.01 9.55
N ARG A 468 -0.79 -12.80 10.81
CA ARG A 468 -1.29 -13.59 11.94
C ARG A 468 -2.80 -13.41 12.12
N LEU A 469 -3.26 -12.15 12.08
CA LEU A 469 -4.67 -11.79 12.16
C LEU A 469 -5.49 -12.46 11.05
N ASN A 470 -5.04 -12.37 9.80
CA ASN A 470 -5.75 -12.97 8.66
C ASN A 470 -5.77 -14.51 8.77
N GLY A 471 -4.64 -15.13 9.15
CA GLY A 471 -4.55 -16.58 9.34
C GLY A 471 -5.55 -17.08 10.38
N ILE A 472 -5.57 -16.47 11.57
CA ILE A 472 -6.47 -16.91 12.64
C ILE A 472 -7.94 -16.56 12.35
N TRP A 473 -8.21 -15.44 11.70
CA TRP A 473 -9.57 -15.05 11.33
C TRP A 473 -10.15 -15.99 10.25
N ALA A 474 -9.36 -16.33 9.25
CA ALA A 474 -9.74 -17.32 8.25
C ALA A 474 -10.01 -18.70 8.86
N LEU A 475 -9.17 -19.16 9.81
CA LEU A 475 -9.43 -20.39 10.57
C LEU A 475 -10.73 -20.30 11.38
N MET A 476 -10.99 -19.17 12.04
CA MET A 476 -12.24 -18.93 12.77
C MET A 476 -13.47 -19.05 11.87
N ASN A 477 -13.43 -18.45 10.67
CA ASN A 477 -14.52 -18.54 9.69
C ASN A 477 -14.67 -19.98 9.17
N MET A 478 -13.55 -20.66 8.94
CA MET A 478 -13.53 -22.05 8.50
C MET A 478 -14.15 -22.99 9.56
N ALA A 479 -13.87 -22.80 10.84
CA ALA A 479 -14.40 -23.61 11.93
C ALA A 479 -15.91 -23.43 12.17
N PHE A 480 -16.47 -22.29 11.76
CA PHE A 480 -17.89 -22.01 11.95
C PHE A 480 -18.76 -22.97 11.13
N GLN A 481 -19.67 -23.68 11.80
CA GLN A 481 -20.50 -24.75 11.22
C GLN A 481 -19.72 -25.84 10.45
N ALA A 482 -18.45 -26.05 10.77
CA ALA A 482 -17.67 -27.13 10.16
C ALA A 482 -17.97 -28.50 10.77
N GLU A 483 -17.73 -29.55 10.00
CA GLU A 483 -17.74 -30.93 10.49
C GLU A 483 -16.66 -31.14 11.57
N GLN A 484 -16.92 -32.10 12.47
CA GLN A 484 -16.01 -32.46 13.56
C GLN A 484 -14.56 -32.70 13.10
N LYS A 485 -14.37 -33.44 12.00
CA LYS A 485 -13.04 -33.77 11.46
C LYS A 485 -12.22 -32.53 11.09
N VAL A 486 -12.88 -31.52 10.53
CA VAL A 486 -12.24 -30.25 10.16
C VAL A 486 -11.78 -29.50 11.42
N LYS A 487 -12.63 -29.48 12.45
CA LYS A 487 -12.31 -28.84 13.74
C LYS A 487 -11.12 -29.51 14.43
N GLN A 488 -11.06 -30.84 14.42
CA GLN A 488 -9.91 -31.60 14.93
C GLN A 488 -8.66 -31.30 14.11
N ARG A 489 -8.75 -31.30 12.77
CA ARG A 489 -7.61 -30.96 11.90
C ARG A 489 -7.06 -29.57 12.20
N ILE A 490 -7.92 -28.57 12.40
CA ILE A 490 -7.48 -27.21 12.78
C ILE A 490 -6.68 -27.23 14.09
N LEU A 491 -7.17 -27.91 15.12
CA LEU A 491 -6.46 -28.02 16.41
C LEU A 491 -5.13 -28.74 16.29
N CYS A 492 -5.08 -29.86 15.56
CA CYS A 492 -3.87 -30.61 15.28
C CYS A 492 -2.82 -29.77 14.52
N CYS A 493 -3.22 -29.07 13.46
CA CYS A 493 -2.32 -28.28 12.62
C CYS A 493 -1.84 -27.00 13.32
N LEU A 494 -2.70 -26.33 14.09
CA LEU A 494 -2.33 -25.12 14.83
C LEU A 494 -1.33 -25.48 15.94
N GLY A 495 -1.63 -26.54 16.70
CA GLY A 495 -0.81 -26.99 17.80
C GLY A 495 -0.91 -26.09 19.04
N THR A 496 -0.60 -26.69 20.19
CA THR A 496 -0.73 -26.07 21.51
C THR A 496 0.16 -24.83 21.66
N GLU A 497 1.44 -24.94 21.29
CA GLU A 497 2.40 -23.86 21.46
C GLU A 497 1.98 -22.60 20.69
N GLN A 498 1.57 -22.77 19.43
CA GLN A 498 1.16 -21.64 18.61
C GLN A 498 -0.14 -21.01 19.11
N MET A 499 -1.09 -21.80 19.60
CA MET A 499 -2.30 -21.29 20.23
C MET A 499 -1.98 -20.34 21.39
N PHE A 500 -1.05 -20.72 22.28
CA PHE A 500 -0.63 -19.87 23.39
C PHE A 500 0.10 -18.61 22.93
N ARG A 501 0.96 -18.72 21.90
CA ARG A 501 1.61 -17.54 21.30
C ARG A 501 0.59 -16.53 20.77
N LEU A 502 -0.50 -17.00 20.15
CA LEU A 502 -1.57 -16.12 19.64
C LEU A 502 -2.43 -15.50 20.75
N LEU A 503 -2.63 -16.22 21.86
CA LEU A 503 -3.33 -15.66 23.02
C LEU A 503 -2.50 -14.62 23.77
N GLY A 504 -1.16 -14.71 23.69
CA GLY A 504 -0.22 -13.71 24.20
C GLY A 504 0.23 -12.67 23.18
N ASP A 505 -0.48 -12.52 22.05
CA ASP A 505 -0.08 -11.58 20.99
C ASP A 505 -0.22 -10.12 21.46
N SER A 506 0.69 -9.26 21.00
CA SER A 506 0.59 -7.81 21.20
C SER A 506 -0.65 -7.18 20.56
N ASP A 507 -1.19 -7.77 19.49
CA ASP A 507 -2.40 -7.27 18.82
C ASP A 507 -3.65 -7.96 19.40
N THR A 508 -4.45 -7.21 20.16
CA THR A 508 -5.69 -7.69 20.77
C THR A 508 -6.67 -8.28 19.74
N ARG A 509 -6.63 -7.86 18.47
CA ARG A 509 -7.49 -8.43 17.42
C ARG A 509 -7.11 -9.88 17.14
N VAL A 510 -5.83 -10.24 17.21
CA VAL A 510 -5.37 -11.63 17.06
C VAL A 510 -5.89 -12.48 18.20
N ILE A 511 -5.79 -11.99 19.45
CA ILE A 511 -6.32 -12.67 20.64
C ILE A 511 -7.83 -12.90 20.48
N MET A 512 -8.59 -11.86 20.14
CA MET A 512 -10.04 -11.94 19.96
C MET A 512 -10.45 -12.96 18.89
N LYS A 513 -9.75 -13.01 17.75
CA LYS A 513 -10.02 -14.01 16.71
C LYS A 513 -9.58 -15.42 17.11
N THR A 514 -8.56 -15.55 17.94
CA THR A 514 -8.14 -16.84 18.51
C THR A 514 -9.21 -17.40 19.45
N LEU A 515 -9.76 -16.57 20.35
CA LEU A 515 -10.87 -16.96 21.22
C LEU A 515 -12.15 -17.23 20.43
N GLY A 516 -12.43 -16.42 19.40
CA GLY A 516 -13.51 -16.68 18.46
C GLY A 516 -13.37 -18.04 17.75
N LEU A 517 -12.15 -18.43 17.36
CA LEU A 517 -11.88 -19.75 16.80
C LEU A 517 -12.22 -20.85 17.82
N LEU A 518 -11.71 -20.76 19.05
CA LEU A 518 -11.99 -21.74 20.11
C LEU A 518 -13.49 -21.90 20.37
N ARG A 519 -14.22 -20.79 20.41
CA ARG A 519 -15.68 -20.79 20.55
C ARG A 519 -16.36 -21.50 19.38
N ASN A 520 -15.93 -21.25 18.15
CA ASN A 520 -16.49 -21.90 16.95
C ASN A 520 -16.16 -23.40 16.89
N LEU A 521 -15.00 -23.82 17.40
CA LEU A 521 -14.65 -25.23 17.53
C LEU A 521 -15.64 -25.93 18.49
N LEU A 522 -16.01 -25.27 19.58
CA LEU A 522 -16.91 -25.77 20.62
C LEU A 522 -18.37 -25.34 20.40
N SER A 523 -19.00 -25.70 19.28
CA SER A 523 -20.30 -25.13 18.88
C SER A 523 -21.51 -26.06 18.99
N THR A 524 -21.33 -27.39 18.98
CA THR A 524 -22.43 -28.37 19.10
C THR A 524 -22.06 -29.39 20.17
N ARG A 525 -23.04 -29.92 20.90
CA ARG A 525 -22.82 -30.82 22.04
C ARG A 525 -21.90 -32.00 21.71
N GLN A 526 -22.17 -32.70 20.59
CA GLN A 526 -21.34 -33.80 20.11
C GLN A 526 -19.90 -33.37 19.78
N HIS A 527 -19.72 -32.20 19.17
CA HIS A 527 -18.38 -31.69 18.85
C HIS A 527 -17.65 -31.24 20.11
N ILE A 528 -18.35 -30.61 21.07
CA ILE A 528 -17.81 -30.17 22.36
C ILE A 528 -17.22 -31.37 23.10
N ASP A 529 -18.00 -32.44 23.27
CA ASP A 529 -17.55 -33.63 23.99
C ASP A 529 -16.35 -34.31 23.32
N ALA A 530 -16.38 -34.46 21.99
CA ALA A 530 -15.27 -35.08 21.26
C ALA A 530 -13.99 -34.23 21.30
N ILE A 531 -14.10 -32.91 21.10
CA ILE A 531 -12.95 -32.00 21.15
C ILE A 531 -12.38 -31.97 22.56
N MET A 532 -13.20 -31.86 23.60
CA MET A 532 -12.73 -31.83 24.98
C MET A 532 -12.12 -33.17 25.42
N ASN A 533 -12.62 -34.30 24.91
CA ASN A 533 -12.01 -35.60 25.17
C ASN A 533 -10.55 -35.69 24.69
N GLU A 534 -10.23 -35.04 23.57
CA GLU A 534 -8.89 -35.09 22.95
C GLU A 534 -8.00 -33.89 23.32
N PHE A 535 -8.59 -32.70 23.47
CA PHE A 535 -7.90 -31.42 23.60
C PHE A 535 -8.21 -30.64 24.88
N SER A 536 -8.80 -31.29 25.90
CA SER A 536 -9.16 -30.62 27.16
C SER A 536 -8.02 -29.85 27.80
N SER A 537 -6.81 -30.43 27.85
CA SER A 537 -5.65 -29.77 28.47
C SER A 537 -5.31 -28.45 27.78
N GLN A 538 -5.31 -28.44 26.45
CA GLN A 538 -5.00 -27.27 25.62
C GLN A 538 -6.07 -26.20 25.79
N VAL A 539 -7.35 -26.58 25.65
CA VAL A 539 -8.47 -25.66 25.69
C VAL A 539 -8.67 -25.07 27.08
N MET A 540 -8.63 -25.89 28.14
CA MET A 540 -8.78 -25.40 29.51
C MET A 540 -7.63 -24.47 29.89
N GLN A 541 -6.39 -24.83 29.58
CA GLN A 541 -5.24 -23.98 29.88
C GLN A 541 -5.27 -22.65 29.09
N ALA A 542 -5.72 -22.67 27.83
CA ALA A 542 -5.94 -21.46 27.04
C ALA A 542 -6.93 -20.50 27.70
N VAL A 543 -8.06 -21.02 28.17
CA VAL A 543 -9.07 -20.25 28.91
C VAL A 543 -8.50 -19.71 30.23
N ILE A 544 -7.82 -20.55 31.01
CA ILE A 544 -7.25 -20.19 32.31
C ILE A 544 -6.27 -19.02 32.16
N VAL A 545 -5.34 -19.10 31.19
CA VAL A 545 -4.37 -18.04 30.89
C VAL A 545 -5.07 -16.71 30.62
N VAL A 546 -6.20 -16.70 29.91
CA VAL A 546 -6.96 -15.46 29.64
C VAL A 546 -7.70 -14.96 30.89
N LEU A 547 -8.27 -15.85 31.69
CA LEU A 547 -9.00 -15.46 32.91
C LEU A 547 -8.06 -15.02 34.05
N GLU A 548 -6.81 -15.47 34.05
CA GLU A 548 -5.75 -15.06 34.99
C GLU A 548 -4.99 -13.82 34.51
N GLY A 549 -4.85 -13.67 33.19
CA GLY A 549 -4.14 -12.56 32.59
C GLY A 549 -4.80 -11.19 32.83
N SER A 550 -3.98 -10.16 32.65
CA SER A 550 -4.40 -8.75 32.69
C SER A 550 -5.00 -8.33 31.35
N TYR A 551 -6.10 -8.98 30.95
CA TYR A 551 -6.83 -8.67 29.71
C TYR A 551 -8.07 -7.81 29.95
N PRO A 552 -8.50 -7.00 28.95
CA PRO A 552 -9.78 -6.28 28.98
C PRO A 552 -10.98 -7.20 29.19
N ALA A 553 -12.08 -6.61 29.68
CA ALA A 553 -13.30 -7.35 29.97
C ALA A 553 -13.85 -8.10 28.74
N GLU A 554 -13.80 -7.49 27.55
CA GLU A 554 -14.27 -8.10 26.29
C GLU A 554 -13.51 -9.39 25.94
N VAL A 555 -12.22 -9.46 26.27
CA VAL A 555 -11.39 -10.64 26.02
C VAL A 555 -11.75 -11.75 27.02
N LYS A 556 -11.90 -11.39 28.30
CA LYS A 556 -12.29 -12.33 29.37
C LYS A 556 -13.71 -12.87 29.16
N GLU A 557 -14.61 -12.04 28.64
CA GLU A 557 -15.96 -12.42 28.23
C GLU A 557 -15.92 -13.58 27.22
N GLN A 558 -15.04 -13.52 26.21
CA GLN A 558 -14.93 -14.61 25.23
C GLN A 558 -14.43 -15.91 25.88
N ALA A 559 -13.51 -15.84 26.84
CA ALA A 559 -13.05 -17.02 27.59
C ALA A 559 -14.16 -17.64 28.44
N LEU A 560 -15.01 -16.81 29.08
CA LEU A 560 -16.20 -17.29 29.79
C LEU A 560 -17.23 -17.90 28.83
N CYS A 561 -17.43 -17.33 27.64
CA CYS A 561 -18.30 -17.92 26.62
C CYS A 561 -17.81 -19.31 26.17
N ILE A 562 -16.49 -19.50 26.05
CA ILE A 562 -15.90 -20.82 25.77
C ILE A 562 -16.21 -21.80 26.89
N LEU A 563 -16.05 -21.41 28.16
CA LEU A 563 -16.47 -22.24 29.30
C LEU A 563 -17.96 -22.56 29.28
N GLY A 564 -18.80 -21.62 28.86
CA GLY A 564 -20.23 -21.83 28.74
C GLY A 564 -20.55 -22.91 27.72
N ASN A 565 -19.87 -22.87 26.56
CA ASN A 565 -19.99 -23.93 25.56
C ASN A 565 -19.48 -25.28 26.08
N ILE A 566 -18.35 -25.32 26.78
CA ILE A 566 -17.86 -26.56 27.43
C ILE A 566 -18.88 -27.09 28.44
N GLY A 567 -19.50 -26.19 29.20
CA GLY A 567 -20.56 -26.51 30.18
C GLY A 567 -21.83 -27.09 29.56
N ASP A 568 -22.08 -26.89 28.26
CA ASP A 568 -23.20 -27.49 27.52
C ASP A 568 -22.92 -28.94 27.08
N GLY A 569 -21.65 -29.33 26.93
CA GLY A 569 -21.25 -30.71 26.57
C GLY A 569 -21.51 -31.71 27.69
N GLU A 570 -21.95 -32.93 27.37
CA GLU A 570 -22.42 -33.92 28.35
C GLU A 570 -21.34 -34.34 29.35
N LYS A 571 -20.15 -34.67 28.84
CA LYS A 571 -18.95 -35.04 29.63
C LYS A 571 -17.97 -33.87 29.75
N ALA A 572 -17.98 -32.97 28.77
CA ALA A 572 -17.07 -31.82 28.73
C ALA A 572 -17.17 -30.92 29.98
N LYS A 573 -18.37 -30.78 30.56
CA LYS A 573 -18.58 -30.03 31.80
C LYS A 573 -17.80 -30.58 32.99
N ASP A 574 -17.44 -31.86 32.99
CA ASP A 574 -16.65 -32.45 34.07
C ASP A 574 -15.23 -31.88 34.13
N PHE A 575 -14.67 -31.42 33.01
CA PHE A 575 -13.37 -30.72 33.00
C PHE A 575 -13.43 -29.38 33.74
N ILE A 576 -14.56 -28.66 33.65
CA ILE A 576 -14.79 -27.44 34.43
C ILE A 576 -14.97 -27.79 35.89
N MET A 577 -15.82 -28.79 36.17
CA MET A 577 -16.09 -29.22 37.54
C MET A 577 -14.83 -29.74 38.24
N ALA A 578 -13.89 -30.36 37.53
CA ALA A 578 -12.63 -30.83 38.10
C ALA A 578 -11.66 -29.68 38.48
N ASN A 579 -11.84 -28.47 37.95
CA ASN A 579 -10.93 -27.35 38.14
C ASN A 579 -11.47 -26.34 39.16
N GLU A 580 -10.95 -26.38 40.39
CA GLU A 580 -11.43 -25.53 41.48
C GLU A 580 -11.16 -24.04 41.24
N ASP A 581 -10.02 -23.68 40.64
CA ASP A 581 -9.68 -22.27 40.39
C ASP A 581 -10.59 -21.62 39.35
N VAL A 582 -10.99 -22.37 38.32
CA VAL A 582 -12.01 -21.92 37.35
C VAL A 582 -13.35 -21.71 38.05
N LEU A 583 -13.76 -22.60 38.97
CA LEU A 583 -15.00 -22.45 39.72
C LEU A 583 -14.98 -21.27 40.70
N ARG A 584 -13.84 -20.99 41.35
CA ARG A 584 -13.67 -19.79 42.19
C ARG A 584 -13.77 -18.52 41.36
N LYS A 585 -13.06 -18.48 40.22
CA LYS A 585 -13.16 -17.36 39.28
C LYS A 585 -14.58 -17.15 38.76
N LEU A 586 -15.33 -18.23 38.53
CA LEU A 586 -16.74 -18.13 38.15
C LEU A 586 -17.56 -17.36 39.20
N VAL A 587 -17.34 -17.62 40.49
CA VAL A 587 -17.96 -16.89 41.59
C VAL A 587 -17.55 -15.42 41.58
N ASP A 588 -16.26 -15.14 41.38
CA ASP A 588 -15.75 -13.77 41.28
C ASP A 588 -16.39 -13.00 40.12
N TYR A 589 -16.52 -13.64 38.94
CA TYR A 589 -17.11 -13.02 37.76
C TYR A 589 -18.63 -12.80 37.88
N LEU A 590 -19.36 -13.66 38.61
CA LEU A 590 -20.76 -13.41 38.95
C LEU A 590 -20.94 -12.18 39.85
N ALA A 591 -19.94 -11.86 40.68
CA ALA A 591 -19.94 -10.69 41.55
C ALA A 591 -19.31 -9.43 40.92
N HIS A 592 -18.65 -9.59 39.76
CA HIS A 592 -17.86 -8.53 39.11
C HIS A 592 -18.72 -7.31 38.75
N PRO A 593 -18.18 -6.07 38.77
CA PRO A 593 -18.97 -4.87 38.42
C PRO A 593 -19.39 -4.79 36.95
N GLU A 594 -18.59 -5.36 36.04
CA GLU A 594 -18.86 -5.34 34.59
C GLU A 594 -19.97 -6.32 34.19
N SER A 595 -21.04 -5.79 33.57
CA SER A 595 -22.25 -6.54 33.20
C SER A 595 -21.97 -7.66 32.19
N LYS A 596 -21.11 -7.43 31.20
CA LYS A 596 -20.75 -8.46 30.20
C LYS A 596 -20.10 -9.69 30.84
N LEU A 597 -19.25 -9.48 31.84
CA LEU A 597 -18.60 -10.57 32.57
C LEU A 597 -19.58 -11.33 33.46
N GLN A 598 -20.51 -10.62 34.10
CA GLN A 598 -21.60 -11.26 34.86
C GLN A 598 -22.48 -12.11 33.95
N GLU A 599 -22.85 -11.60 32.78
CA GLU A 599 -23.70 -12.31 31.83
C GLU A 599 -23.02 -13.58 31.31
N ALA A 600 -21.74 -13.50 30.93
CA ALA A 600 -20.98 -14.65 30.47
C ALA A 600 -20.75 -15.68 31.60
N ALA A 601 -20.47 -15.23 32.83
CA ALA A 601 -20.37 -16.10 34.00
C ALA A 601 -21.70 -16.79 34.32
N LEU A 602 -22.82 -16.07 34.21
CA LEU A 602 -24.15 -16.63 34.38
C LEU A 602 -24.48 -17.69 33.32
N PHE A 603 -24.02 -17.51 32.08
CA PHE A 603 -24.13 -18.53 31.03
C PHE A 603 -23.38 -19.81 31.41
N VAL A 604 -22.15 -19.71 31.91
CA VAL A 604 -21.39 -20.87 32.44
C VAL A 604 -22.15 -21.53 33.58
N ALA A 605 -22.53 -20.77 34.60
CA ALA A 605 -23.21 -21.29 35.78
C ALA A 605 -24.51 -22.00 35.39
N GLY A 606 -25.33 -21.38 34.53
CA GLY A 606 -26.60 -21.92 34.04
C GLY A 606 -26.47 -23.29 33.39
N ASN A 607 -25.44 -23.47 32.53
CA ASN A 607 -25.21 -24.75 31.86
C ASN A 607 -24.69 -25.84 32.82
N LEU A 608 -23.92 -25.46 33.85
CA LEU A 608 -23.41 -26.42 34.84
C LEU A 608 -24.47 -26.91 35.82
N VAL A 609 -25.44 -26.05 36.18
CA VAL A 609 -26.50 -26.36 37.14
C VAL A 609 -27.71 -27.06 36.53
N TRP A 610 -27.79 -27.11 35.19
CA TRP A 610 -28.96 -27.60 34.46
C TRP A 610 -29.49 -28.95 34.97
N LYS A 611 -30.78 -28.97 35.35
CA LYS A 611 -31.49 -30.18 35.80
C LYS A 611 -31.82 -31.07 34.60
N GLY A 612 -31.75 -32.37 34.77
CA GLY A 612 -32.12 -33.36 33.74
C GLY A 612 -30.94 -34.05 33.06
N GLU A 613 -29.72 -33.79 33.52
CA GLU A 613 -28.51 -34.47 33.04
C GLU A 613 -27.88 -35.33 34.14
N ALA A 614 -27.14 -36.36 33.73
CA ALA A 614 -26.40 -37.22 34.64
C ALA A 614 -25.44 -36.40 35.53
N GLY A 615 -25.41 -36.71 36.83
CA GLY A 615 -24.54 -36.04 37.80
C GLY A 615 -24.97 -34.63 38.25
N CYS A 616 -26.14 -34.12 37.80
CA CYS A 616 -26.57 -32.76 38.11
C CYS A 616 -26.65 -32.46 39.62
N ALA A 617 -27.18 -33.38 40.44
CA ALA A 617 -27.28 -33.17 41.89
C ALA A 617 -25.91 -32.95 42.57
N ALA A 618 -24.90 -33.73 42.18
CA ALA A 618 -23.55 -33.60 42.72
C ALA A 618 -22.88 -32.30 42.26
N ARG A 619 -23.09 -31.91 40.99
CA ARG A 619 -22.61 -30.62 40.46
C ARG A 619 -23.25 -29.44 41.19
N GLN A 620 -24.57 -29.45 41.36
CA GLN A 620 -25.30 -28.40 42.06
C GLN A 620 -24.84 -28.25 43.51
N ALA A 621 -24.69 -29.37 44.25
CA ALA A 621 -24.18 -29.34 45.62
C ALA A 621 -22.79 -28.70 45.70
N ARG A 622 -21.87 -29.11 44.81
CA ARG A 622 -20.51 -28.54 44.76
C ARG A 622 -20.49 -27.06 44.41
N LEU A 623 -21.30 -26.63 43.43
CA LEU A 623 -21.40 -25.22 43.05
C LEU A 623 -22.02 -24.38 44.18
N ALA A 624 -22.97 -24.95 44.93
CA ALA A 624 -23.54 -24.30 46.12
C ALA A 624 -22.49 -24.12 47.22
N GLU A 625 -21.70 -25.16 47.52
CA GLU A 625 -20.61 -25.14 48.49
C GLU A 625 -19.55 -24.08 48.15
N LEU A 626 -19.17 -23.98 46.87
CA LEU A 626 -18.21 -22.98 46.40
C LEU A 626 -18.78 -21.55 46.36
N GLY A 627 -20.08 -21.37 46.61
CA GLY A 627 -20.71 -20.05 46.73
C GLY A 627 -21.40 -19.53 45.48
N VAL A 628 -21.55 -20.33 44.41
CA VAL A 628 -22.26 -19.94 43.18
C VAL A 628 -23.73 -19.62 43.48
N LEU A 629 -24.40 -20.46 44.30
CA LEU A 629 -25.79 -20.23 44.71
C LEU A 629 -25.95 -18.89 45.44
N ARG A 630 -25.00 -18.55 46.32
CA ARG A 630 -24.99 -17.27 47.04
C ARG A 630 -24.76 -16.11 46.09
N ALA A 631 -23.80 -16.21 45.17
CA ALA A 631 -23.50 -15.19 44.17
C ALA A 631 -24.71 -14.90 43.27
N LEU A 632 -25.43 -15.94 42.80
CA LEU A 632 -26.66 -15.78 42.03
C LEU A 632 -27.77 -15.07 42.82
N LYS A 633 -27.97 -15.42 44.11
CA LYS A 633 -28.95 -14.74 44.98
C LYS A 633 -28.61 -13.26 45.16
N LEU A 634 -27.33 -12.93 45.35
CA LEU A 634 -26.86 -11.54 45.47
C LEU A 634 -27.02 -10.77 44.15
N LEU A 635 -26.68 -11.37 43.02
CA LEU A 635 -26.83 -10.76 41.70
C LEU A 635 -28.30 -10.44 41.38
N ARG A 636 -29.24 -11.28 41.81
CA ARG A 636 -30.69 -11.00 41.68
C ARG A 636 -31.16 -9.82 42.52
N GLN A 637 -30.52 -9.55 43.64
CA GLN A 637 -30.89 -8.42 44.53
C GLN A 637 -30.33 -7.09 44.05
N ARG A 638 -29.34 -7.12 43.16
CA ARG A 638 -28.69 -5.93 42.60
C ARG A 638 -29.60 -5.19 41.61
N PRO A 639 -29.95 -3.91 41.86
CA PRO A 639 -30.79 -3.12 40.95
C PRO A 639 -30.14 -2.86 39.58
N ASP A 640 -28.81 -2.69 39.56
CA ASP A 640 -28.01 -2.46 38.36
C ASP A 640 -27.89 -3.69 37.45
N ALA A 641 -28.23 -4.88 37.97
CA ALA A 641 -28.25 -6.14 37.22
C ALA A 641 -29.66 -6.57 36.77
N ALA A 642 -30.65 -5.66 36.76
CA ALA A 642 -32.04 -5.98 36.43
C ALA A 642 -32.22 -6.72 35.09
N HIS A 643 -31.41 -6.37 34.08
CA HIS A 643 -31.40 -7.02 32.76
C HIS A 643 -31.00 -8.51 32.80
N LEU A 644 -30.36 -8.99 33.88
CA LEU A 644 -29.96 -10.39 34.07
C LEU A 644 -30.94 -11.18 34.95
N HIS A 645 -31.91 -10.54 35.60
CA HIS A 645 -32.73 -11.17 36.64
C HIS A 645 -33.49 -12.42 36.17
N ASP A 646 -34.01 -12.42 34.94
CA ASP A 646 -34.71 -13.59 34.38
C ASP A 646 -33.77 -14.77 34.14
N LYS A 647 -32.56 -14.50 33.63
CA LYS A 647 -31.52 -15.52 33.46
C LYS A 647 -31.06 -16.06 34.82
N VAL A 648 -30.90 -15.19 35.82
CA VAL A 648 -30.56 -15.58 37.19
C VAL A 648 -31.67 -16.42 37.83
N LYS A 649 -32.94 -16.03 37.65
CA LYS A 649 -34.10 -16.81 38.12
C LYS A 649 -34.12 -18.20 37.50
N THR A 650 -33.81 -18.29 36.21
CA THR A 650 -33.72 -19.56 35.49
C THR A 650 -32.63 -20.45 36.07
N ALA A 651 -31.41 -19.92 36.30
CA ALA A 651 -30.32 -20.66 36.93
C ALA A 651 -30.63 -21.07 38.37
N LEU A 652 -31.24 -20.19 39.18
CA LEU A 652 -31.65 -20.49 40.55
C LEU A 652 -32.70 -21.61 40.62
N ALA A 653 -33.64 -21.64 39.66
CA ALA A 653 -34.64 -22.69 39.57
C ALA A 653 -34.03 -24.07 39.28
N GLN A 654 -32.77 -24.13 38.83
CA GLN A 654 -32.04 -25.37 38.61
C GLN A 654 -31.36 -25.93 39.88
N PHE A 655 -31.32 -25.22 41.00
CA PHE A 655 -30.87 -25.82 42.27
C PHE A 655 -32.00 -26.61 42.93
N ASN A 656 -31.67 -27.68 43.66
CA ASN A 656 -32.66 -28.43 44.42
C ASN A 656 -33.08 -27.64 45.65
N GLU A 657 -34.31 -27.83 46.15
CA GLU A 657 -34.80 -27.11 47.34
C GLU A 657 -34.01 -27.43 48.63
N LEU A 658 -33.18 -28.48 48.60
CA LEU A 658 -32.33 -28.96 49.70
C LEU A 658 -30.88 -28.44 49.64
N THR A 659 -30.53 -27.59 48.65
CA THR A 659 -29.25 -26.87 48.53
C THR A 659 -29.46 -25.37 48.71
#